data_AF-A0A3B6GU05-F1
#
_entry.id   AF-A0A3B6GU05-F1
#
_cell.length_a   1.000
_cell.length_b   1.000
_cell.length_c   1.000
_cell.angle_alpha   90.00
_cell.angle_beta   90.00
_cell.angle_gamma   90.00
#
_symmetry.space_group_name_H-M   'P 1'
#
loop_
_entity.id
_entity.type
_entity.pdbx_description
1 polymer ?
#
loop_
_entity_poly.entity_id
_entity_poly.type
_entity_poly.pdbx_seq_one_letter_code
_entity_poly.pdbx_strand_id
1 'polypeptide(L)'
;MGSSLPAKEANLFKVIVKSYETKQYKKGLKAADSILKKFPEHGETLSMKGLTLNCMDRKSEAYELVRRGLKNDLKSHVCWHVYGLLYRSDREYREAIKCYRNALRIDPDNIEILRDLSLLQAQMRDLSGFVETRQQLLTLKPNHRMNWIGFAVSHHLSSNSSKAIEVLEAYEGTLEDDYPPENERYEHGEMLLYKISLLEECGMLDRALQEMHKMESKIVDKLSFREQMACILLKLGRFEEAEKIYRSLLFMNPDNYKYLIAVQKCLGLYSENGQYSADDVERLSALYNSLKEEYSWSSAVKRIPLDFLEGEKFQEAADNYVRPLLTKGVPSLFSDLSPLYEHPGKANILEQLFLKLEDSIRTSGCFPGSSQIEPPSTLMWTLLLVSQHYDRRSQYDIALDKIDEAILHTPTVIDLYSIKGNILQHAGNFSAAAALADEARSMDLADRYLNSECVMQMLQADQVGLAEKTAVLFTKDGDQHNNLHDMQCMWYELASGESYFRQGDLGRALKNFLAVEKHYTDMTEDQFDFHSYCLRKMTLRAYVSMLKFQDRLHAHEYFHKAAAGAIRCYMKLHDSPLKSSAEENDELSKLPAAQRKKLRQKQKKAEARAKREAEEKQEDETTSTNSSKSGKKQQARPVDLDPHGEKLVQVEDPLAEATKYLKLLQNNSSDSLETHILSFELNMRKQKVLLAFQAVKQLIKLDENNPDSHRSLIRFFHRINNLPAPATDSEKLIWNVLEAERPDLRQLHGKSLVEVNINFLEKHNASLTHRAAAAEMMYLLEPDKKLQKWCAWSH
;
A
#
# COMPACT_ATOMS: atom_id res chain seq x y z
N MET A 1 -26.79 -12.81 -45.10
CA MET A 1 -26.16 -14.05 -45.57
C MET A 1 -24.76 -14.06 -45.00
N GLY A 2 -24.49 -14.87 -43.98
CA GLY A 2 -23.11 -15.04 -43.50
C GLY A 2 -22.31 -15.72 -44.60
N SER A 3 -21.26 -15.08 -45.09
CA SER A 3 -20.44 -15.56 -46.20
C SER A 3 -19.61 -16.76 -45.75
N SER A 4 -20.22 -17.94 -45.72
CA SER A 4 -19.50 -19.19 -45.43
C SER A 4 -18.37 -19.39 -46.45
N LEU A 5 -17.14 -19.52 -45.96
CA LEU A 5 -15.96 -19.74 -46.80
C LEU A 5 -16.04 -21.11 -47.49
N PRO A 6 -15.59 -21.23 -48.76
CA PRO A 6 -15.43 -22.53 -49.39
C PRO A 6 -14.44 -23.41 -48.62
N ALA A 7 -14.54 -24.74 -48.76
CA ALA A 7 -13.82 -25.71 -47.92
C ALA A 7 -12.28 -25.51 -47.87
N LYS A 8 -11.66 -25.05 -48.97
CA LYS A 8 -10.22 -24.77 -49.02
C LYS A 8 -9.85 -23.55 -48.16
N GLU A 9 -10.61 -22.47 -48.28
CA GLU A 9 -10.45 -21.24 -47.51
C GLU A 9 -10.87 -21.41 -46.05
N ALA A 10 -11.87 -22.25 -45.75
CA ALA A 10 -12.24 -22.61 -44.38
C ALA A 10 -11.09 -23.38 -43.67
N ASN A 11 -10.39 -24.26 -44.38
CA ASN A 11 -9.19 -24.92 -43.85
C ASN A 11 -8.04 -23.92 -43.64
N LEU A 12 -7.85 -22.96 -44.54
CA LEU A 12 -6.91 -21.86 -44.33
C LEU A 12 -7.29 -21.01 -43.11
N PHE A 13 -8.58 -20.77 -42.87
CA PHE A 13 -9.06 -20.04 -41.71
C PHE A 13 -8.72 -20.77 -40.40
N LYS A 14 -8.90 -22.09 -40.34
CA LYS A 14 -8.43 -22.92 -39.21
C LYS A 14 -6.92 -22.82 -38.99
N VAL A 15 -6.13 -22.70 -40.07
CA VAL A 15 -4.68 -22.48 -39.97
C VAL A 15 -4.37 -21.11 -39.36
N ILE A 16 -5.17 -20.07 -39.63
CA ILE A 16 -5.00 -18.75 -38.99
C ILE A 16 -5.17 -18.88 -37.48
N VAL A 17 -6.28 -19.48 -37.03
CA VAL A 17 -6.58 -19.69 -35.60
C VAL A 17 -5.47 -20.50 -34.91
N LYS A 18 -5.09 -21.65 -35.49
CA LYS A 18 -3.99 -22.47 -34.94
C LYS A 18 -2.64 -21.74 -34.93
N SER A 19 -2.37 -20.91 -35.94
CA SER A 19 -1.14 -20.12 -36.00
C SER A 19 -1.13 -19.04 -34.92
N TYR A 20 -2.28 -18.48 -34.57
CA TYR A 20 -2.43 -17.55 -33.45
C TYR A 20 -2.17 -18.26 -32.12
N GLU A 21 -2.80 -19.41 -31.86
CA GLU A 21 -2.61 -20.21 -30.64
C GLU A 21 -1.14 -20.65 -30.45
N THR A 22 -0.46 -21.02 -31.54
CA THR A 22 0.95 -21.43 -31.53
C THR A 22 1.92 -20.24 -31.60
N LYS A 23 1.43 -19.00 -31.53
CA LYS A 23 2.20 -17.74 -31.61
C LYS A 23 3.03 -17.59 -32.90
N GLN A 24 2.64 -18.26 -33.98
CA GLN A 24 3.24 -18.18 -35.31
C GLN A 24 2.59 -17.05 -36.15
N TYR A 25 2.66 -15.81 -35.67
CA TYR A 25 1.91 -14.67 -36.22
C TYR A 25 2.18 -14.41 -37.72
N LYS A 26 3.44 -14.50 -38.17
CA LYS A 26 3.79 -14.31 -39.59
C LYS A 26 3.11 -15.32 -40.52
N LYS A 27 2.94 -16.56 -40.06
CA LYS A 27 2.25 -17.62 -40.82
C LYS A 27 0.75 -17.36 -40.86
N GLY A 28 0.17 -16.95 -39.73
CA GLY A 28 -1.23 -16.51 -39.63
C GLY A 28 -1.55 -15.36 -40.59
N LEU A 29 -0.70 -14.33 -40.64
CA LEU A 29 -0.88 -13.19 -41.56
C LEU A 29 -0.86 -13.61 -43.03
N LYS A 30 0.10 -14.46 -43.45
CA LYS A 30 0.16 -14.96 -44.84
C LYS A 30 -1.10 -15.75 -45.21
N ALA A 31 -1.61 -16.57 -44.30
CA ALA A 31 -2.85 -17.32 -44.52
C ALA A 31 -4.06 -16.39 -44.60
N ALA A 32 -4.14 -15.37 -43.74
CA ALA A 32 -5.19 -14.34 -43.78
C ALA A 32 -5.17 -13.56 -45.10
N ASP A 33 -4.00 -13.11 -45.55
CA ASP A 33 -3.85 -12.40 -46.82
C ASP A 33 -4.25 -13.26 -48.02
N SER A 34 -4.00 -14.58 -47.98
CA SER A 34 -4.43 -15.49 -49.04
C SER A 34 -5.95 -15.61 -49.16
N ILE A 35 -6.67 -15.53 -48.03
CA ILE A 35 -8.14 -15.53 -48.02
C ILE A 35 -8.65 -14.16 -48.48
N LEU A 36 -8.11 -13.07 -47.92
CA LEU A 36 -8.53 -11.70 -48.23
C LEU A 36 -8.25 -11.29 -49.68
N LYS A 37 -7.29 -11.91 -50.37
CA LYS A 37 -7.09 -11.74 -51.82
C LYS A 37 -8.30 -12.19 -52.65
N LYS A 38 -9.01 -13.22 -52.20
CA LYS A 38 -10.20 -13.76 -52.89
C LYS A 38 -11.50 -13.24 -52.31
N PHE A 39 -11.53 -13.00 -51.00
CA PHE A 39 -12.69 -12.51 -50.25
C PHE A 39 -12.28 -11.28 -49.41
N PRO A 40 -12.16 -10.09 -50.02
CA PRO A 40 -11.62 -8.90 -49.34
C PRO A 40 -12.43 -8.43 -48.14
N GLU A 41 -13.75 -8.62 -48.17
CA GLU A 41 -14.68 -8.13 -47.14
C GLU A 41 -15.12 -9.23 -46.17
N HIS A 42 -14.42 -10.37 -46.12
CA HIS A 42 -14.77 -11.46 -45.19
C HIS A 42 -14.50 -11.05 -43.73
N GLY A 43 -15.58 -10.85 -42.96
CA GLY A 43 -15.55 -10.25 -41.62
C GLY A 43 -14.65 -10.98 -40.61
N GLU A 44 -14.76 -12.32 -40.53
CA GLU A 44 -14.02 -13.10 -39.54
C GLU A 44 -12.51 -13.12 -39.84
N THR A 45 -12.13 -13.15 -41.13
CA THR A 45 -10.72 -13.12 -41.53
C THR A 45 -10.09 -11.75 -41.31
N LEU A 46 -10.82 -10.67 -41.59
CA LEU A 46 -10.39 -9.30 -41.25
C LEU A 46 -10.16 -9.17 -39.75
N SER A 47 -11.08 -9.71 -38.94
CA SER A 47 -10.97 -9.68 -37.48
C SER A 47 -9.75 -10.48 -36.98
N MET A 48 -9.58 -11.72 -37.43
CA MET A 48 -8.42 -12.55 -37.03
C MET A 48 -7.08 -11.98 -37.49
N LYS A 49 -7.05 -11.29 -38.65
CA LYS A 49 -5.86 -10.55 -39.10
C LYS A 49 -5.55 -9.39 -38.16
N GLY A 50 -6.57 -8.61 -37.78
CA GLY A 50 -6.44 -7.52 -36.81
C GLY A 50 -5.91 -8.02 -35.46
N LEU A 51 -6.46 -9.11 -34.92
CA LEU A 51 -5.97 -9.72 -33.67
C LEU A 51 -4.50 -10.14 -33.76
N THR A 52 -4.10 -10.75 -34.88
CA THR A 52 -2.72 -11.15 -35.11
C THR A 52 -1.77 -9.95 -35.19
N LEU A 53 -2.22 -8.82 -35.74
CA LEU A 53 -1.45 -7.58 -35.81
C LEU A 53 -1.31 -6.90 -34.44
N ASN A 54 -2.33 -6.99 -33.59
CA ASN A 54 -2.27 -6.49 -32.22
C ASN A 54 -1.16 -7.17 -31.42
N CYS A 55 -1.01 -8.50 -31.56
CA CYS A 55 0.10 -9.25 -30.95
C CYS A 55 1.48 -8.95 -31.56
N MET A 56 1.54 -8.14 -32.62
CA MET A 56 2.77 -7.62 -33.24
C MET A 56 2.95 -6.11 -32.99
N ASP A 57 2.32 -5.58 -31.94
CA ASP A 57 2.38 -4.16 -31.51
C ASP A 57 1.84 -3.13 -32.52
N ARG A 58 1.07 -3.56 -33.53
CA ARG A 58 0.42 -2.69 -34.52
C ARG A 58 -1.03 -2.40 -34.14
N LYS A 59 -1.23 -1.74 -33.01
CA LYS A 59 -2.55 -1.54 -32.38
C LYS A 59 -3.53 -0.73 -33.26
N SER A 60 -3.10 0.40 -33.83
CA SER A 60 -3.97 1.28 -34.62
C SER A 60 -4.58 0.55 -35.83
N GLU A 61 -3.75 -0.17 -36.58
CA GLU A 61 -4.17 -0.99 -37.71
C GLU A 61 -5.07 -2.16 -37.29
N ALA A 62 -4.79 -2.76 -36.13
CA ALA A 62 -5.60 -3.84 -35.59
C ALA A 62 -7.05 -3.38 -35.32
N TYR A 63 -7.23 -2.23 -34.67
CA TYR A 63 -8.56 -1.67 -34.40
C TYR A 63 -9.32 -1.33 -35.68
N GLU A 64 -8.66 -0.76 -36.68
CA GLU A 64 -9.29 -0.44 -37.96
C GLU A 64 -9.79 -1.72 -38.67
N LEU A 65 -8.96 -2.76 -38.73
CA LEU A 65 -9.29 -4.03 -39.38
C LEU A 65 -10.39 -4.79 -38.66
N VAL A 66 -10.38 -4.85 -37.32
CA VAL A 66 -11.45 -5.49 -36.55
C VAL A 66 -12.76 -4.71 -36.67
N ARG A 67 -12.72 -3.37 -36.64
CA ARG A 67 -13.93 -2.55 -36.84
C ARG A 67 -14.52 -2.72 -38.23
N ARG A 68 -13.68 -2.85 -39.27
CA ARG A 68 -14.11 -3.19 -40.63
C ARG A 68 -14.70 -4.61 -40.70
N GLY A 69 -14.02 -5.59 -40.09
CA GLY A 69 -14.50 -6.96 -40.03
C GLY A 69 -15.89 -7.07 -39.39
N LEU A 70 -16.10 -6.38 -38.27
CA LEU A 70 -17.38 -6.34 -37.56
C LEU A 70 -18.48 -5.63 -38.36
N LYS A 71 -18.15 -4.55 -39.09
CA LYS A 71 -19.11 -3.86 -39.99
C LYS A 71 -19.59 -4.78 -41.11
N ASN A 72 -18.71 -5.64 -41.62
CA ASN A 72 -19.02 -6.57 -42.70
C ASN A 72 -19.80 -7.79 -42.22
N ASP A 73 -19.64 -8.20 -40.96
CA ASP A 73 -20.43 -9.28 -40.36
C ASP A 73 -20.80 -9.01 -38.89
N LEU A 74 -21.92 -8.28 -38.71
CA LEU A 74 -22.47 -7.95 -37.39
C LEU A 74 -23.06 -9.15 -36.64
N LYS A 75 -23.33 -10.26 -37.35
CA LYS A 75 -23.95 -11.47 -36.79
C LYS A 75 -22.94 -12.59 -36.55
N SER A 76 -21.64 -12.34 -36.71
CA SER A 76 -20.60 -13.31 -36.38
C SER A 76 -20.17 -13.16 -34.91
N HIS A 77 -20.31 -14.25 -34.13
CA HIS A 77 -19.80 -14.31 -32.76
C HIS A 77 -18.27 -14.17 -32.72
N VAL A 78 -17.55 -14.64 -33.75
CA VAL A 78 -16.09 -14.55 -33.87
C VAL A 78 -15.65 -13.08 -33.97
N CYS A 79 -16.33 -12.27 -34.79
CA CYS A 79 -15.99 -10.85 -34.92
C CYS A 79 -16.16 -10.09 -33.59
N TRP A 80 -17.26 -10.35 -32.87
CA TRP A 80 -17.50 -9.77 -31.55
C TRP A 80 -16.50 -10.27 -30.48
N HIS A 81 -16.17 -11.56 -30.49
CA HIS A 81 -15.19 -12.14 -29.57
C HIS A 81 -13.81 -11.54 -29.79
N VAL A 82 -13.34 -11.46 -31.03
CA VAL A 82 -12.05 -10.84 -31.39
C VAL A 82 -12.01 -9.36 -30.99
N TYR A 83 -13.11 -8.63 -31.16
CA TYR A 83 -13.18 -7.23 -30.73
C TYR A 83 -13.08 -7.09 -29.21
N GLY A 84 -13.71 -8.01 -28.46
CA GLY A 84 -13.55 -8.08 -27.01
C GLY A 84 -12.14 -8.46 -26.58
N LEU A 85 -11.44 -9.34 -27.31
CA LEU A 85 -10.05 -9.69 -27.05
C LEU A 85 -9.09 -8.50 -27.23
N LEU A 86 -9.37 -7.61 -28.21
CA LEU A 86 -8.63 -6.36 -28.37
C LEU A 86 -8.82 -5.44 -27.17
N TYR A 87 -10.06 -5.16 -26.79
CA TYR A 87 -10.33 -4.34 -25.60
C TYR A 87 -9.73 -4.94 -24.33
N ARG A 88 -9.76 -6.26 -24.18
CA ARG A 88 -9.09 -6.96 -23.07
C ARG A 88 -7.58 -6.72 -23.08
N SER A 89 -6.93 -6.74 -24.25
CA SER A 89 -5.49 -6.49 -24.35
C SER A 89 -5.08 -5.05 -24.01
N ASP A 90 -6.02 -4.11 -24.11
CA ASP A 90 -5.84 -2.72 -23.71
C ASP A 90 -6.39 -2.42 -22.30
N ARG A 91 -6.74 -3.48 -21.54
CA ARG A 91 -7.28 -3.39 -20.15
C ARG A 91 -8.64 -2.67 -20.05
N GLU A 92 -9.32 -2.47 -21.17
CA GLU A 92 -10.66 -1.88 -21.25
C GLU A 92 -11.75 -2.94 -21.01
N TYR A 93 -11.78 -3.48 -19.79
CA TYR A 93 -12.62 -4.64 -19.46
C TYR A 93 -14.12 -4.40 -19.60
N ARG A 94 -14.61 -3.18 -19.34
CA ARG A 94 -16.03 -2.85 -19.48
C ARG A 94 -16.51 -2.97 -20.93
N GLU A 95 -15.70 -2.50 -21.88
CA GLU A 95 -16.02 -2.61 -23.31
C GLU A 95 -15.84 -4.05 -23.81
N ALA A 96 -14.83 -4.78 -23.30
CA ALA A 96 -14.65 -6.19 -23.60
C ALA A 96 -15.87 -7.05 -23.16
N ILE A 97 -16.41 -6.81 -21.95
CA ILE A 97 -17.62 -7.48 -21.45
C ILE A 97 -18.83 -7.24 -22.38
N LYS A 98 -19.02 -6.01 -22.87
CA LYS A 98 -20.10 -5.69 -23.83
C LYS A 98 -19.94 -6.48 -25.13
N CYS A 99 -18.72 -6.59 -25.63
CA CYS A 99 -18.42 -7.35 -26.84
C CYS A 99 -18.71 -8.85 -26.65
N TYR A 100 -18.29 -9.44 -25.53
CA TYR A 100 -18.56 -10.85 -25.22
C TYR A 100 -20.05 -11.13 -25.02
N ARG A 101 -20.79 -10.23 -24.35
CA ARG A 101 -22.26 -10.34 -24.24
C ARG A 101 -22.94 -10.32 -25.62
N ASN A 102 -22.47 -9.51 -26.57
CA ASN A 102 -22.99 -9.51 -27.94
C ASN A 102 -22.64 -10.80 -28.70
N ALA A 103 -21.44 -11.34 -28.51
CA ALA A 103 -21.05 -12.62 -29.11
C ALA A 103 -21.94 -13.77 -28.58
N LEU A 104 -22.20 -13.81 -27.27
CA LEU A 104 -23.06 -14.82 -26.64
C LEU A 104 -24.56 -14.68 -26.98
N ARG A 105 -25.02 -13.51 -27.42
CA ARG A 105 -26.38 -13.38 -27.98
C ARG A 105 -26.54 -14.14 -29.31
N ILE A 106 -25.43 -14.34 -30.03
CA ILE A 106 -25.40 -15.04 -31.32
C ILE A 106 -25.15 -16.53 -31.09
N ASP A 107 -24.19 -16.86 -30.24
CA ASP A 107 -23.81 -18.24 -29.88
C ASP A 107 -23.78 -18.39 -28.34
N PRO A 108 -24.92 -18.71 -27.71
CA PRO A 108 -25.05 -18.74 -26.25
C PRO A 108 -24.21 -19.82 -25.57
N ASP A 109 -23.96 -20.93 -26.26
CA ASP A 109 -23.32 -22.12 -25.68
C ASP A 109 -21.80 -22.15 -25.91
N ASN A 110 -21.23 -21.02 -26.35
CA ASN A 110 -19.80 -20.91 -26.62
C ASN A 110 -18.97 -20.88 -25.33
N ILE A 111 -18.40 -22.03 -24.98
CA ILE A 111 -17.66 -22.25 -23.73
C ILE A 111 -16.42 -21.35 -23.61
N GLU A 112 -15.74 -21.04 -24.71
CA GLU A 112 -14.54 -20.19 -24.67
C GLU A 112 -14.90 -18.75 -24.33
N ILE A 113 -15.97 -18.23 -24.94
CA ILE A 113 -16.46 -16.87 -24.68
C ILE A 113 -17.07 -16.78 -23.28
N LEU A 114 -17.82 -17.79 -22.83
CA LEU A 114 -18.34 -17.86 -21.46
C LEU A 114 -17.21 -17.88 -20.42
N ARG A 115 -16.14 -18.66 -20.67
CA ARG A 115 -14.97 -18.67 -19.79
C ARG A 115 -14.32 -17.29 -19.74
N ASP A 116 -14.02 -16.70 -20.88
CA ASP A 116 -13.36 -15.39 -20.95
C ASP A 116 -14.23 -14.28 -20.34
N LEU A 117 -15.55 -14.32 -20.52
CA LEU A 117 -16.50 -13.43 -19.85
C LEU A 117 -16.47 -13.61 -18.33
N SER A 118 -16.48 -14.85 -17.84
CA SER A 118 -16.43 -15.12 -16.39
C SER A 118 -15.15 -14.58 -15.73
N LEU A 119 -14.02 -14.58 -16.43
CA LEU A 119 -12.77 -14.02 -15.94
C LEU A 119 -12.85 -12.48 -15.86
N LEU A 120 -13.39 -11.82 -16.88
CA LEU A 120 -13.58 -10.37 -16.87
C LEU A 120 -14.59 -9.92 -15.80
N GLN A 121 -15.66 -10.69 -15.59
CA GLN A 121 -16.66 -10.41 -14.55
C GLN A 121 -16.05 -10.55 -13.16
N ALA A 122 -15.19 -11.56 -12.94
CA ALA A 122 -14.44 -11.69 -11.69
C ALA A 122 -13.49 -10.49 -11.47
N GLN A 123 -12.72 -10.10 -12.50
CA GLN A 123 -11.82 -8.94 -12.45
C GLN A 123 -12.57 -7.66 -12.09
N MET A 124 -13.71 -7.41 -12.73
CA MET A 124 -14.52 -6.20 -12.53
C MET A 124 -15.47 -6.27 -11.33
N ARG A 125 -15.47 -7.37 -10.57
CA ARG A 125 -16.42 -7.64 -9.47
C ARG A 125 -17.89 -7.50 -9.92
N ASP A 126 -18.22 -7.86 -11.17
CA ASP A 126 -19.60 -8.09 -11.61
C ASP A 126 -20.05 -9.47 -11.12
N LEU A 127 -20.31 -9.56 -9.80
CA LEU A 127 -20.59 -10.81 -9.11
C LEU A 127 -21.90 -11.46 -9.59
N SER A 128 -22.89 -10.64 -9.94
CA SER A 128 -24.17 -11.11 -10.48
C SER A 128 -23.99 -11.84 -11.81
N GLY A 129 -23.32 -11.19 -12.78
CA GLY A 129 -23.02 -11.82 -14.05
C GLY A 129 -22.06 -13.00 -13.92
N PHE A 130 -21.14 -12.95 -12.94
CA PHE A 130 -20.20 -14.04 -12.68
C PHE A 130 -20.91 -15.32 -12.25
N VAL A 131 -21.89 -15.24 -11.36
CA VAL A 131 -22.70 -16.39 -10.92
C VAL A 131 -23.48 -16.98 -12.09
N GLU A 132 -24.18 -16.15 -12.87
CA GLU A 132 -24.96 -16.59 -14.03
C GLU A 132 -24.09 -17.31 -15.07
N THR A 133 -22.92 -16.74 -15.38
CA THR A 133 -22.01 -17.30 -16.38
C THR A 133 -21.37 -18.61 -15.90
N ARG A 134 -21.04 -18.71 -14.60
CA ARG A 134 -20.51 -19.94 -14.00
C ARG A 134 -21.58 -21.04 -13.91
N GLN A 135 -22.84 -20.69 -13.66
CA GLN A 135 -23.95 -21.62 -13.72
C GLN A 135 -24.11 -22.22 -15.12
N GLN A 136 -24.09 -21.38 -16.17
CA GLN A 136 -24.16 -21.84 -17.55
C GLN A 136 -22.99 -22.77 -17.92
N LEU A 137 -21.76 -22.41 -17.53
CA LEU A 137 -20.59 -23.26 -17.74
C LEU A 137 -20.71 -24.63 -17.05
N LEU A 138 -21.27 -24.67 -15.84
CA LEU A 138 -21.53 -25.91 -15.12
C LEU A 138 -22.59 -26.76 -15.81
N THR A 139 -23.69 -26.15 -16.29
CA THR A 139 -24.74 -26.86 -17.04
C THR A 139 -24.22 -27.46 -18.34
N LEU A 140 -23.39 -26.73 -19.09
CA LEU A 140 -22.83 -27.20 -20.35
C LEU A 140 -21.76 -28.29 -20.17
N LYS A 141 -20.97 -28.21 -19.09
CA LYS A 141 -19.90 -29.17 -18.79
C LYS A 141 -19.87 -29.53 -17.29
N PRO A 142 -20.77 -30.41 -16.83
CA PRO A 142 -20.82 -30.82 -15.42
C PRO A 142 -19.64 -31.73 -15.04
N ASN A 143 -19.06 -32.46 -16.00
CA ASN A 143 -17.95 -33.40 -15.72
C ASN A 143 -16.61 -32.69 -15.42
N HIS A 144 -16.54 -31.37 -15.57
CA HIS A 144 -15.30 -30.63 -15.43
C HIS A 144 -15.23 -29.95 -14.05
N ARG A 145 -14.37 -30.45 -13.16
CA ARG A 145 -14.20 -29.97 -11.77
C ARG A 145 -14.12 -28.45 -11.62
N MET A 146 -13.39 -27.76 -12.52
CA MET A 146 -13.22 -26.30 -12.47
C MET A 146 -14.54 -25.53 -12.56
N ASN A 147 -15.58 -26.11 -13.17
CA ASN A 147 -16.89 -25.46 -13.29
C ASN A 147 -17.64 -25.51 -11.96
N TRP A 148 -17.59 -26.64 -11.24
CA TRP A 148 -18.13 -26.75 -9.87
C TRP A 148 -17.46 -25.76 -8.93
N ILE A 149 -16.12 -25.77 -8.92
CA ILE A 149 -15.34 -24.89 -8.05
C ILE A 149 -15.53 -23.42 -8.43
N GLY A 150 -15.53 -23.08 -9.72
CA GLY A 150 -15.80 -21.73 -10.19
C GLY A 150 -17.20 -21.24 -9.81
N PHE A 151 -18.20 -22.13 -9.81
CA PHE A 151 -19.56 -21.82 -9.38
C PHE A 151 -19.65 -21.62 -7.86
N ALA A 152 -19.03 -22.50 -7.06
CA ALA A 152 -18.96 -22.35 -5.61
C ALA A 152 -18.28 -21.01 -5.22
N VAL A 153 -17.14 -20.69 -5.85
CA VAL A 153 -16.44 -19.43 -5.61
C VAL A 153 -17.28 -18.22 -6.04
N SER A 154 -18.03 -18.30 -7.15
CA SER A 154 -18.92 -17.21 -7.57
C SER A 154 -19.99 -16.91 -6.53
N HIS A 155 -20.59 -17.95 -5.91
CA HIS A 155 -21.56 -17.79 -4.83
C HIS A 155 -20.92 -17.23 -3.56
N HIS A 156 -19.73 -17.70 -3.19
CA HIS A 156 -18.98 -17.16 -2.06
C HIS A 156 -18.70 -15.66 -2.23
N LEU A 157 -18.14 -15.24 -3.37
CA LEU A 157 -17.85 -13.83 -3.63
C LEU A 157 -19.13 -12.97 -3.65
N SER A 158 -20.25 -13.53 -4.10
CA SER A 158 -21.59 -12.90 -4.04
C SER A 158 -22.21 -12.89 -2.62
N SER A 159 -21.44 -13.17 -1.57
CA SER A 159 -21.88 -13.25 -0.17
C SER A 159 -22.96 -14.30 0.11
N ASN A 160 -23.07 -15.33 -0.74
CA ASN A 160 -24.00 -16.44 -0.62
C ASN A 160 -23.27 -17.73 -0.19
N SER A 161 -22.59 -17.69 0.95
CA SER A 161 -21.73 -18.78 1.42
C SER A 161 -22.48 -20.10 1.69
N SER A 162 -23.76 -20.07 2.08
CA SER A 162 -24.59 -21.29 2.20
C SER A 162 -24.68 -22.06 0.89
N LYS A 163 -24.99 -21.38 -0.22
CA LYS A 163 -25.07 -22.00 -1.54
C LYS A 163 -23.71 -22.49 -2.02
N ALA A 164 -22.64 -21.77 -1.70
CA ALA A 164 -21.29 -22.22 -2.02
C ALA A 164 -20.98 -23.56 -1.34
N ILE A 165 -21.38 -23.74 -0.07
CA ILE A 165 -21.24 -25.00 0.66
C ILE A 165 -22.08 -26.09 0.02
N GLU A 166 -23.35 -25.83 -0.30
CA GLU A 166 -24.23 -26.80 -0.98
C GLU A 166 -23.64 -27.28 -2.32
N VAL A 167 -23.05 -26.38 -3.10
CA VAL A 167 -22.38 -26.72 -4.38
C VAL A 167 -21.14 -27.58 -4.15
N LEU A 168 -20.35 -27.30 -3.11
CA LEU A 168 -19.17 -28.11 -2.76
C LEU A 168 -19.58 -29.50 -2.26
N GLU A 169 -20.61 -29.59 -1.42
CA GLU A 169 -21.16 -30.86 -0.92
C GLU A 169 -21.75 -31.70 -2.07
N ALA A 170 -22.45 -31.06 -3.01
CA ALA A 170 -22.94 -31.73 -4.22
C ALA A 170 -21.78 -32.25 -5.07
N TYR A 171 -20.72 -31.46 -5.26
CA TYR A 171 -19.52 -31.89 -5.98
C TYR A 171 -18.82 -33.06 -5.26
N GLU A 172 -18.65 -32.99 -3.94
CA GLU A 172 -18.10 -34.08 -3.13
C GLU A 172 -18.90 -35.37 -3.32
N GLY A 173 -20.24 -35.29 -3.36
CA GLY A 173 -21.11 -36.44 -3.60
C GLY A 173 -20.97 -37.08 -4.99
N THR A 174 -20.36 -36.39 -5.95
CA THR A 174 -20.04 -36.95 -7.29
C THR A 174 -18.72 -37.70 -7.35
N LEU A 175 -17.89 -37.62 -6.30
CA LEU A 175 -16.59 -38.30 -6.26
C LEU A 175 -16.81 -39.77 -5.88
N GLU A 176 -16.45 -40.69 -6.79
CA GLU A 176 -16.64 -42.13 -6.63
C GLU A 176 -15.70 -42.74 -5.57
N ASP A 177 -14.51 -42.17 -5.40
CA ASP A 177 -13.50 -42.60 -4.42
C ASP A 177 -13.40 -41.62 -3.25
N ASP A 178 -13.40 -42.16 -2.03
CA ASP A 178 -13.10 -41.39 -0.81
C ASP A 178 -11.70 -40.77 -0.83
N TYR A 179 -10.81 -41.26 -1.70
CA TYR A 179 -9.42 -40.84 -1.86
C TYR A 179 -9.13 -40.49 -3.33
N PRO A 180 -8.92 -39.20 -3.66
CA PRO A 180 -8.47 -38.83 -4.98
C PRO A 180 -7.06 -39.39 -5.26
N PRO A 181 -6.67 -39.54 -6.54
CA PRO A 181 -5.30 -39.88 -6.94
C PRO A 181 -4.25 -39.07 -6.18
N GLU A 182 -3.06 -39.63 -5.92
CA GLU A 182 -2.02 -39.00 -5.09
C GLU A 182 -1.68 -37.55 -5.53
N ASN A 183 -1.67 -37.31 -6.84
CA ASN A 183 -1.41 -36.01 -7.46
C ASN A 183 -2.52 -34.97 -7.22
N GLU A 184 -3.70 -35.40 -6.78
CA GLU A 184 -4.89 -34.56 -6.53
C GLU A 184 -5.23 -34.45 -5.03
N ARG A 185 -4.52 -35.18 -4.16
CA ARG A 185 -4.74 -35.14 -2.70
C ARG A 185 -4.58 -33.75 -2.10
N TYR A 186 -3.57 -33.00 -2.55
CA TYR A 186 -3.38 -31.62 -2.11
C TYR A 186 -4.56 -30.74 -2.52
N GLU A 187 -4.99 -30.85 -3.77
CA GLU A 187 -6.09 -30.04 -4.33
C GLU A 187 -7.42 -30.34 -3.63
N HIS A 188 -7.69 -31.62 -3.34
CA HIS A 188 -8.86 -32.03 -2.57
C HIS A 188 -8.76 -31.55 -1.11
N GLY A 189 -7.61 -31.71 -0.45
CA GLY A 189 -7.40 -31.21 0.91
C GLY A 189 -7.62 -29.70 1.04
N GLU A 190 -7.18 -28.91 0.05
CA GLU A 190 -7.45 -27.47 -0.02
C GLU A 190 -8.95 -27.16 -0.21
N MET A 191 -9.66 -27.92 -1.04
CA MET A 191 -11.10 -27.77 -1.22
C MET A 191 -11.85 -28.04 0.10
N LEU A 192 -11.45 -29.07 0.86
CA LEU A 192 -12.05 -29.39 2.15
C LEU A 192 -11.79 -28.27 3.17
N LEU A 193 -10.56 -27.77 3.27
CA LEU A 193 -10.22 -26.64 4.14
C LEU A 193 -10.97 -25.36 3.72
N TYR A 194 -11.17 -25.16 2.42
CA TYR A 194 -11.99 -24.06 1.91
C TYR A 194 -13.46 -24.21 2.33
N LYS A 195 -14.04 -25.41 2.24
CA LYS A 195 -15.40 -25.67 2.75
C LYS A 195 -15.50 -25.40 4.26
N ILE A 196 -14.51 -25.82 5.05
CA ILE A 196 -14.44 -25.54 6.49
C ILE A 196 -14.40 -24.03 6.75
N SER A 197 -13.60 -23.28 5.99
CA SER A 197 -13.56 -21.80 6.10
C SER A 197 -14.89 -21.14 5.77
N LEU A 198 -15.66 -21.68 4.81
CA LEU A 198 -17.01 -21.19 4.51
C LEU A 198 -18.00 -21.49 5.65
N LEU A 199 -17.93 -22.69 6.24
CA LEU A 199 -18.76 -23.06 7.39
C LEU A 199 -18.49 -22.14 8.59
N GLU A 200 -17.22 -21.81 8.80
CA GLU A 200 -16.79 -20.85 9.82
C GLU A 200 -17.32 -19.44 9.54
N GLU A 201 -17.23 -18.94 8.31
CA GLU A 201 -17.78 -17.64 7.90
C GLU A 201 -19.31 -17.58 8.06
N CYS A 202 -20.02 -18.69 7.82
CA CYS A 202 -21.47 -18.80 8.05
C CYS A 202 -21.86 -18.90 9.54
N GLY A 203 -20.88 -18.98 10.46
CA GLY A 203 -21.12 -19.18 11.89
C GLY A 203 -21.57 -20.61 12.26
N MET A 204 -21.47 -21.57 11.35
CA MET A 204 -21.86 -22.97 11.56
C MET A 204 -20.73 -23.78 12.21
N LEU A 205 -20.26 -23.30 13.36
CA LEU A 205 -19.01 -23.74 13.99
C LEU A 205 -19.03 -25.21 14.42
N ASP A 206 -20.12 -25.70 15.00
CA ASP A 206 -20.25 -27.12 15.37
C ASP A 206 -20.17 -28.05 14.16
N ARG A 207 -20.80 -27.65 13.06
CA ARG A 207 -20.78 -28.40 11.80
C ARG A 207 -19.38 -28.39 11.18
N ALA A 208 -18.70 -27.24 11.23
CA ALA A 208 -17.31 -27.13 10.80
C ALA A 208 -16.40 -28.10 11.57
N LEU A 209 -16.52 -28.16 12.91
CA LEU A 209 -15.71 -29.03 13.75
C LEU A 209 -15.99 -30.53 13.48
N GLN A 210 -17.26 -30.91 13.28
CA GLN A 210 -17.62 -32.28 12.91
C GLN A 210 -17.00 -32.70 11.57
N GLU A 211 -17.07 -31.82 10.56
CA GLU A 211 -16.45 -32.06 9.25
C GLU A 211 -14.92 -32.14 9.36
N MET A 212 -14.29 -31.30 10.20
CA MET A 212 -12.84 -31.37 10.45
C MET A 212 -12.42 -32.73 11.01
N HIS A 213 -13.14 -33.26 12.00
CA HIS A 213 -12.85 -34.59 12.55
C HIS A 213 -13.04 -35.72 11.52
N LYS A 214 -14.08 -35.62 10.68
CA LYS A 214 -14.34 -36.59 9.62
C LYS A 214 -13.26 -36.60 8.53
N MET A 215 -12.69 -35.44 8.24
CA MET A 215 -11.82 -35.21 7.08
C MET A 215 -10.33 -35.11 7.40
N GLU A 216 -9.95 -35.23 8.67
CA GLU A 216 -8.58 -35.06 9.14
C GLU A 216 -7.56 -35.90 8.35
N SER A 217 -7.87 -37.17 8.07
CA SER A 217 -6.97 -38.08 7.34
C SER A 217 -6.72 -37.65 5.89
N LYS A 218 -7.68 -36.92 5.28
CA LYS A 218 -7.64 -36.50 3.87
C LYS A 218 -6.88 -35.18 3.67
N ILE A 219 -6.71 -34.38 4.71
CA ILE A 219 -6.08 -33.06 4.64
C ILE A 219 -4.57 -33.19 4.78
N VAL A 220 -3.82 -32.74 3.76
CA VAL A 220 -2.35 -32.76 3.73
C VAL A 220 -1.76 -31.62 4.58
N ASP A 221 -2.35 -30.42 4.52
CA ASP A 221 -1.92 -29.24 5.29
C ASP A 221 -2.34 -29.35 6.77
N LYS A 222 -1.50 -30.04 7.56
CA LYS A 222 -1.74 -30.27 8.99
C LYS A 222 -1.59 -29.02 9.84
N LEU A 223 -0.79 -28.03 9.40
CA LEU A 223 -0.58 -26.81 10.16
C LEU A 223 -1.85 -25.95 10.12
N SER A 224 -2.32 -25.60 8.93
CA SER A 224 -3.54 -24.80 8.79
C SER A 224 -4.75 -25.50 9.38
N PHE A 225 -4.82 -26.84 9.26
CA PHE A 225 -5.85 -27.63 9.90
C PHE A 225 -5.88 -27.43 11.42
N ARG A 226 -4.73 -27.53 12.09
CA ARG A 226 -4.64 -27.33 13.55
C ARG A 226 -4.94 -25.89 13.95
N GLU A 227 -4.42 -24.90 13.22
CA GLU A 227 -4.70 -23.48 13.46
C GLU A 227 -6.19 -23.18 13.36
N GLN A 228 -6.85 -23.66 12.29
CA GLN A 228 -8.28 -23.45 12.08
C GLN A 228 -9.13 -24.19 13.11
N MET A 229 -8.76 -25.42 13.47
CA MET A 229 -9.45 -26.21 14.49
C MET A 229 -9.40 -25.53 15.85
N ALA A 230 -8.22 -25.05 16.26
CA ALA A 230 -8.04 -24.32 17.50
C ALA A 230 -8.83 -23.01 17.50
N CYS A 231 -8.88 -22.29 16.37
CA CYS A 231 -9.66 -21.07 16.24
C CYS A 231 -11.18 -21.34 16.37
N ILE A 232 -11.70 -22.40 15.75
CA ILE A 232 -13.11 -22.80 15.84
C ILE A 232 -13.46 -23.22 17.28
N LEU A 233 -12.61 -24.02 17.94
CA LEU A 233 -12.81 -24.43 19.34
C LEU A 233 -12.83 -23.23 20.29
N LEU A 234 -11.95 -22.24 20.07
CA LEU A 234 -11.94 -20.99 20.81
C LEU A 234 -13.25 -20.21 20.64
N LYS A 235 -13.77 -20.10 19.40
CA LYS A 235 -15.05 -19.44 19.10
C LYS A 235 -16.26 -20.18 19.68
N LEU A 236 -16.19 -21.51 19.80
CA LEU A 236 -17.22 -22.34 20.45
C LEU A 236 -17.16 -22.29 21.99
N GLY A 237 -16.15 -21.65 22.58
CA GLY A 237 -15.95 -21.63 24.04
C GLY A 237 -15.41 -22.95 24.61
N ARG A 238 -14.92 -23.87 23.76
CA ARG A 238 -14.27 -25.13 24.18
C ARG A 238 -12.79 -24.87 24.49
N PHE A 239 -12.56 -24.10 25.55
CA PHE A 239 -11.25 -23.52 25.87
C PHE A 239 -10.16 -24.56 26.17
N GLU A 240 -10.48 -25.62 26.92
CA GLU A 240 -9.51 -26.66 27.29
C GLU A 240 -8.92 -27.40 26.07
N GLU A 241 -9.79 -27.72 25.11
CA GLU A 241 -9.38 -28.40 23.88
C GLU A 241 -8.60 -27.47 22.95
N ALA A 242 -9.04 -26.21 22.84
CA ALA A 242 -8.33 -25.19 22.10
C ALA A 242 -6.93 -24.96 22.68
N GLU A 243 -6.80 -24.85 24.01
CA GLU A 243 -5.52 -24.68 24.70
C GLU A 243 -4.56 -25.84 24.39
N LYS A 244 -5.04 -27.09 24.44
CA LYS A 244 -4.20 -28.26 24.14
C LYS A 244 -3.60 -28.19 22.73
N ILE A 245 -4.39 -27.76 21.74
CA ILE A 245 -3.90 -27.60 20.37
C ILE A 245 -2.93 -26.41 20.29
N TYR A 246 -3.25 -25.28 20.90
CA TYR A 246 -2.35 -24.12 20.91
C TYR A 246 -1.02 -24.41 21.62
N ARG A 247 -1.00 -25.21 22.68
CA ARG A 247 0.25 -25.70 23.30
C ARG A 247 1.05 -26.57 22.34
N SER A 248 0.41 -27.44 21.56
CA SER A 248 1.08 -28.19 20.49
C SER A 248 1.61 -27.27 19.38
N LEU A 249 0.92 -26.17 19.07
CA LEU A 249 1.38 -25.16 18.09
C LEU A 249 2.57 -24.35 18.63
N LEU A 250 2.55 -24.00 19.92
CA LEU A 250 3.66 -23.33 20.61
C LEU A 250 4.91 -24.20 20.65
N PHE A 251 4.76 -25.51 20.86
CA PHE A 251 5.89 -26.43 20.79
C PHE A 251 6.60 -26.38 19.43
N MET A 252 5.86 -26.14 18.33
CA MET A 252 6.45 -25.98 17.00
C MET A 252 7.07 -24.60 16.78
N ASN A 253 6.44 -23.54 17.30
CA ASN A 253 6.94 -22.17 17.22
C ASN A 253 6.54 -21.35 18.46
N PRO A 254 7.39 -21.28 19.49
CA PRO A 254 7.09 -20.56 20.72
C PRO A 254 7.19 -19.04 20.59
N ASP A 255 7.78 -18.54 19.49
CA ASP A 255 7.90 -17.11 19.21
C ASP A 255 6.72 -16.55 18.41
N ASN A 256 5.70 -17.37 18.12
CA ASN A 256 4.48 -16.90 17.46
C ASN A 256 3.52 -16.24 18.48
N TYR A 257 3.50 -14.90 18.48
CA TYR A 257 2.61 -14.08 19.32
C TYR A 257 1.13 -14.46 19.21
N LYS A 258 0.66 -14.90 18.03
CA LYS A 258 -0.75 -15.30 17.85
C LYS A 258 -1.11 -16.51 18.72
N TYR A 259 -0.19 -17.47 18.87
CA TYR A 259 -0.43 -18.65 19.69
C TYR A 259 -0.39 -18.32 21.18
N LEU A 260 0.56 -17.46 21.60
CA LEU A 260 0.64 -16.98 22.99
C LEU A 260 -0.63 -16.23 23.38
N ILE A 261 -1.08 -15.29 22.54
CA ILE A 261 -2.34 -14.56 22.73
C ILE A 261 -3.53 -15.53 22.76
N ALA A 262 -3.55 -16.55 21.89
CA ALA A 262 -4.63 -17.51 21.88
C ALA A 262 -4.68 -18.37 23.16
N VAL A 263 -3.54 -18.78 23.71
CA VAL A 263 -3.48 -19.44 25.03
C VAL A 263 -3.99 -18.51 26.13
N GLN A 264 -3.61 -17.23 26.13
CA GLN A 264 -4.17 -16.26 27.08
C GLN A 264 -5.70 -16.17 26.96
N LYS A 265 -6.24 -16.16 25.73
CA LYS A 265 -7.68 -16.17 25.49
C LYS A 265 -8.36 -17.43 26.02
N CYS A 266 -7.77 -18.61 25.82
CA CYS A 266 -8.29 -19.87 26.38
C CYS A 266 -8.37 -19.83 27.91
N LEU A 267 -7.37 -19.22 28.56
CA LEU A 267 -7.30 -19.11 30.02
C LEU A 267 -8.12 -17.94 30.59
N GLY A 268 -8.76 -17.14 29.74
CA GLY A 268 -9.49 -15.93 30.17
C GLY A 268 -8.59 -14.79 30.67
N LEU A 269 -7.30 -14.82 30.31
CA LEU A 269 -6.27 -13.88 30.78
C LEU A 269 -5.89 -12.81 29.74
N TYR A 270 -6.62 -12.72 28.62
CA TYR A 270 -6.34 -11.75 27.55
C TYR A 270 -7.19 -10.49 27.71
N SER A 271 -6.57 -9.31 27.59
CA SER A 271 -7.22 -8.00 27.64
C SER A 271 -6.92 -7.20 26.38
N GLU A 272 -7.95 -6.76 25.65
CA GLU A 272 -7.78 -5.94 24.44
C GLU A 272 -7.25 -4.54 24.76
N ASN A 273 -7.55 -4.02 25.95
CA ASN A 273 -7.13 -2.68 26.37
C ASN A 273 -5.78 -2.69 27.13
N GLY A 274 -5.15 -3.86 27.28
CA GLY A 274 -3.91 -4.02 28.05
C GLY A 274 -4.06 -3.75 29.55
N GLN A 275 -5.29 -3.73 30.06
CA GLN A 275 -5.59 -3.54 31.48
C GLN A 275 -5.90 -4.89 32.14
N TYR A 276 -5.21 -5.17 33.23
CA TYR A 276 -5.27 -6.45 33.94
C TYR A 276 -5.57 -6.21 35.42
N SER A 277 -6.38 -7.07 36.04
CA SER A 277 -6.52 -7.05 37.50
C SER A 277 -5.26 -7.59 38.17
N ALA A 278 -5.09 -7.33 39.47
CA ALA A 278 -3.95 -7.85 40.21
C ALA A 278 -3.87 -9.39 40.19
N ASP A 279 -5.03 -10.08 40.21
CA ASP A 279 -5.13 -11.54 40.08
C ASP A 279 -4.75 -12.01 38.68
N ASP A 280 -5.19 -11.31 37.62
CA ASP A 280 -4.83 -11.64 36.24
C ASP A 280 -3.32 -11.52 36.01
N VAL A 281 -2.69 -10.46 36.53
CA VAL A 281 -1.24 -10.26 36.46
C VAL A 281 -0.49 -11.41 37.13
N GLU A 282 -0.97 -11.89 38.28
CA GLU A 282 -0.35 -12.98 39.01
C GLU A 282 -0.46 -14.32 38.25
N ARG A 283 -1.64 -14.61 37.69
CA ARG A 283 -1.87 -15.80 36.84
C ARG A 283 -1.07 -15.74 35.53
N LEU A 284 -1.01 -14.58 34.88
CA LEU A 284 -0.17 -14.35 33.70
C LEU A 284 1.31 -14.55 34.03
N SER A 285 1.77 -14.03 35.16
CA SER A 285 3.15 -14.22 35.62
C SER A 285 3.46 -15.70 35.83
N ALA A 286 2.55 -16.46 36.47
CA ALA A 286 2.71 -17.90 36.65
C ALA A 286 2.77 -18.66 35.30
N LEU A 287 1.89 -18.31 34.36
CA LEU A 287 1.88 -18.89 33.02
C LEU A 287 3.21 -18.64 32.29
N TYR A 288 3.68 -17.39 32.25
CA TYR A 288 4.91 -17.05 31.53
C TYR A 288 6.16 -17.59 32.23
N ASN A 289 6.16 -17.77 33.55
CA ASN A 289 7.23 -18.47 34.25
C ASN A 289 7.29 -19.95 33.84
N SER A 290 6.14 -20.64 33.80
CA SER A 290 6.07 -22.02 33.28
C SER A 290 6.55 -22.12 31.82
N LEU A 291 6.10 -21.20 30.96
CA LEU A 291 6.52 -21.19 29.55
C LEU A 291 8.01 -20.86 29.41
N LYS A 292 8.58 -20.04 30.29
CA LYS A 292 10.01 -19.70 30.28
C LYS A 292 10.88 -20.90 30.64
N GLU A 293 10.41 -21.76 31.55
CA GLU A 293 11.08 -23.02 31.88
C GLU A 293 11.03 -24.00 30.72
N GLU A 294 9.89 -24.10 30.03
CA GLU A 294 9.69 -24.97 28.87
C GLU A 294 10.46 -24.48 27.63
N TYR A 295 10.44 -23.17 27.37
CA TYR A 295 10.96 -22.52 26.17
C TYR A 295 12.03 -21.47 26.51
N SER A 296 13.13 -21.93 27.13
CA SER A 296 14.21 -21.06 27.61
C SER A 296 14.89 -20.21 26.53
N TRP A 297 14.78 -20.58 25.25
CA TRP A 297 15.32 -19.83 24.10
C TRP A 297 14.34 -18.83 23.49
N SER A 298 13.03 -18.91 23.79
CA SER A 298 12.04 -18.03 23.19
C SER A 298 12.23 -16.59 23.67
N SER A 299 12.24 -15.67 22.71
CA SER A 299 12.32 -14.23 22.98
C SER A 299 10.93 -13.68 23.31
N ALA A 300 9.89 -14.16 22.63
CA ALA A 300 8.50 -13.72 22.86
C ALA A 300 8.03 -14.02 24.30
N VAL A 301 8.31 -15.23 24.79
CA VAL A 301 7.95 -15.64 26.16
C VAL A 301 8.60 -14.76 27.23
N LYS A 302 9.82 -14.24 26.97
CA LYS A 302 10.53 -13.34 27.90
C LYS A 302 10.11 -11.87 27.74
N ARG A 303 9.67 -11.48 26.54
CA ARG A 303 9.32 -10.10 26.19
C ARG A 303 7.90 -9.71 26.61
N ILE A 304 6.91 -10.59 26.41
CA ILE A 304 5.49 -10.29 26.70
C ILE A 304 5.23 -9.94 28.17
N PRO A 305 5.88 -10.55 29.18
CA PRO A 305 5.73 -10.13 30.57
C PRO A 305 5.95 -8.63 30.81
N LEU A 306 6.81 -7.99 30.01
CA LEU A 306 7.07 -6.55 30.13
C LEU A 306 5.87 -5.68 29.74
N ASP A 307 4.90 -6.22 28.98
CA ASP A 307 3.71 -5.49 28.54
C ASP A 307 2.70 -5.30 29.68
N PHE A 308 2.53 -6.29 30.56
CA PHE A 308 1.52 -6.25 31.63
C PHE A 308 2.09 -6.05 33.05
N LEU A 309 3.40 -6.25 33.27
CA LEU A 309 4.00 -6.00 34.59
C LEU A 309 4.15 -4.50 34.86
N GLU A 310 4.02 -4.12 36.14
CA GLU A 310 4.15 -2.75 36.64
C GLU A 310 5.07 -2.68 37.88
N GLY A 311 5.53 -1.47 38.22
CA GLY A 311 6.30 -1.20 39.44
C GLY A 311 7.60 -1.99 39.55
N GLU A 312 7.89 -2.50 40.76
CA GLU A 312 9.11 -3.27 41.04
C GLU A 312 9.19 -4.58 40.25
N LYS A 313 8.06 -5.27 40.04
CA LYS A 313 8.01 -6.50 39.25
C LYS A 313 8.40 -6.24 37.79
N PHE A 314 7.97 -5.11 37.23
CA PHE A 314 8.41 -4.68 35.90
C PHE A 314 9.90 -4.39 35.87
N GLN A 315 10.42 -3.66 36.86
CA GLN A 315 11.84 -3.31 36.93
C GLN A 315 12.73 -4.56 36.95
N GLU A 316 12.40 -5.55 37.78
CA GLU A 316 13.12 -6.82 37.86
C GLU A 316 13.04 -7.61 36.54
N ALA A 317 11.85 -7.70 35.95
CA ALA A 317 11.67 -8.39 34.67
C ALA A 317 12.44 -7.70 33.53
N ALA A 318 12.42 -6.37 33.48
CA ALA A 318 13.16 -5.58 32.49
C ALA A 318 14.67 -5.76 32.65
N ASP A 319 15.19 -5.73 33.89
CA ASP A 319 16.61 -5.97 34.17
C ASP A 319 17.06 -7.36 33.68
N ASN A 320 16.28 -8.39 34.02
CA ASN A 320 16.53 -9.77 33.59
C ASN A 320 16.47 -9.96 32.06
N TYR A 321 15.66 -9.15 31.38
CA TYR A 321 15.53 -9.19 29.92
C TYR A 321 16.68 -8.45 29.22
N VAL A 322 17.07 -7.30 29.75
CA VAL A 322 18.06 -6.39 29.13
C VAL A 322 19.49 -6.90 29.26
N ARG A 323 19.91 -7.38 30.45
CA ARG A 323 21.31 -7.78 30.69
C ARG A 323 21.86 -8.79 29.67
N PRO A 324 21.19 -9.93 29.39
CA PRO A 324 21.74 -10.91 28.47
C PRO A 324 21.86 -10.38 27.03
N LEU A 325 20.97 -9.46 26.64
CA LEU A 325 20.95 -8.85 25.30
C LEU A 325 22.05 -7.78 25.15
N LEU A 326 22.38 -7.07 26.23
CA LEU A 326 23.53 -6.17 26.28
C LEU A 326 24.86 -6.93 26.23
N THR A 327 25.01 -8.00 27.02
CA THR A 327 26.22 -8.85 26.97
C THR A 327 26.42 -9.48 25.60
N LYS A 328 25.33 -9.95 24.98
CA LYS A 328 25.36 -10.53 23.62
C LYS A 328 25.60 -9.47 22.53
N GLY A 329 25.25 -8.22 22.78
CA GLY A 329 25.36 -7.12 21.82
C GLY A 329 24.30 -7.16 20.74
N VAL A 330 23.02 -7.18 21.13
CA VAL A 330 21.88 -7.19 20.19
C VAL A 330 21.48 -5.75 19.82
N PRO A 331 21.64 -5.30 18.56
CA PRO A 331 21.34 -3.92 18.15
C PRO A 331 19.85 -3.56 18.25
N SER A 332 18.96 -4.54 18.06
CA SER A 332 17.51 -4.35 18.04
C SER A 332 16.86 -4.25 19.42
N LEU A 333 17.63 -4.32 20.51
CA LEU A 333 17.11 -4.32 21.89
C LEU A 333 16.17 -3.14 22.16
N PHE A 334 16.55 -1.93 21.73
CA PHE A 334 15.69 -0.77 21.93
C PHE A 334 14.40 -0.86 21.11
N SER A 335 14.46 -1.38 19.88
CA SER A 335 13.27 -1.58 19.04
C SER A 335 12.25 -2.47 19.74
N ASP A 336 12.70 -3.52 20.44
CA ASP A 336 11.83 -4.41 21.20
C ASP A 336 11.20 -3.71 22.42
N LEU A 337 11.92 -2.78 23.06
CA LEU A 337 11.46 -2.04 24.24
C LEU A 337 10.66 -0.77 23.90
N SER A 338 10.78 -0.23 22.69
CA SER A 338 10.15 1.03 22.26
C SER A 338 8.63 1.09 22.50
N PRO A 339 7.84 0.02 22.25
CA PRO A 339 6.40 0.03 22.57
C PRO A 339 6.10 0.27 24.06
N LEU A 340 7.03 -0.07 24.98
CA LEU A 340 6.83 0.12 26.41
C LEU A 340 6.76 1.59 26.84
N TYR A 341 7.24 2.51 26.00
CA TYR A 341 7.23 3.95 26.26
C TYR A 341 5.83 4.56 26.14
N GLU A 342 4.89 3.86 25.51
CA GLU A 342 3.49 4.26 25.41
C GLU A 342 2.75 4.05 26.74
N HIS A 343 3.27 3.18 27.62
CA HIS A 343 2.69 2.92 28.94
C HIS A 343 3.18 3.93 29.99
N PRO A 344 2.26 4.53 30.78
CA PRO A 344 2.62 5.48 31.82
C PRO A 344 3.63 4.91 32.83
N GLY A 345 4.65 5.69 33.17
CA GLY A 345 5.63 5.35 34.21
C GLY A 345 6.77 4.40 33.79
N LYS A 346 6.55 3.49 32.81
CA LYS A 346 7.58 2.52 32.38
C LYS A 346 8.84 3.19 31.82
N ALA A 347 8.69 4.27 31.05
CA ALA A 347 9.83 5.02 30.52
C ALA A 347 10.76 5.53 31.63
N ASN A 348 10.22 6.01 32.76
CA ASN A 348 11.02 6.47 33.89
C ASN A 348 11.75 5.31 34.61
N ILE A 349 11.09 4.15 34.73
CA ILE A 349 11.72 2.96 35.33
C ILE A 349 12.86 2.45 34.44
N LEU A 350 12.66 2.42 33.12
CA LEU A 350 13.69 2.06 32.16
C LEU A 350 14.87 3.03 32.20
N GLU A 351 14.63 4.34 32.32
CA GLU A 351 15.71 5.32 32.49
C GLU A 351 16.58 5.02 33.71
N GLN A 352 15.95 4.84 34.88
CA GLN A 352 16.66 4.53 36.12
C GLN A 352 17.44 3.22 36.02
N LEU A 353 16.86 2.21 35.37
CA LEU A 353 17.52 0.95 35.10
C LEU A 353 18.75 1.15 34.22
N PHE A 354 18.61 1.80 33.06
CA PHE A 354 19.70 1.96 32.10
C PHE A 354 20.86 2.77 32.69
N LEU A 355 20.57 3.86 33.40
CA LEU A 355 21.60 4.67 34.06
C LEU A 355 22.34 3.89 35.16
N LYS A 356 21.62 3.05 35.92
CA LYS A 356 22.22 2.17 36.94
C LYS A 356 23.12 1.10 36.30
N LEU A 357 22.71 0.53 35.17
CA LEU A 357 23.53 -0.41 34.42
C LEU A 357 24.78 0.28 33.88
N GLU A 358 24.62 1.46 33.26
CA GLU A 358 25.72 2.26 32.72
C GLU A 358 26.78 2.57 33.79
N ASP A 359 26.36 3.13 34.93
CA ASP A 359 27.26 3.52 36.03
C ASP A 359 28.02 2.32 36.61
N SER A 360 27.34 1.20 36.83
CA SER A 360 27.96 -0.02 37.36
C SER A 360 28.98 -0.62 36.39
N ILE A 361 28.65 -0.73 35.10
CA ILE A 361 29.54 -1.30 34.08
C ILE A 361 30.75 -0.37 33.89
N ARG A 362 30.54 0.94 33.88
CA ARG A 362 31.59 1.95 33.73
C ARG A 362 32.59 1.91 34.90
N THR A 363 32.10 1.80 36.13
CA THR A 363 32.95 1.89 37.33
C THR A 363 33.61 0.57 37.71
N SER A 364 32.87 -0.54 37.59
CA SER A 364 33.28 -1.86 38.10
C SER A 364 33.56 -2.89 36.99
N GLY A 365 33.13 -2.63 35.76
CA GLY A 365 33.17 -3.62 34.67
C GLY A 365 32.11 -4.72 34.81
N CYS A 366 31.24 -4.65 35.83
CA CYS A 366 30.23 -5.67 36.13
C CYS A 366 28.83 -5.05 36.16
N PHE A 367 27.80 -5.86 35.91
CA PHE A 367 26.43 -5.45 36.19
C PHE A 367 26.17 -5.26 37.70
N PRO A 368 25.15 -4.46 38.11
CA PRO A 368 24.81 -4.28 39.50
C PRO A 368 24.56 -5.61 40.22
N GLY A 369 25.28 -5.83 41.33
CA GLY A 369 25.18 -7.05 42.15
C GLY A 369 25.89 -8.28 41.58
N SER A 370 26.59 -8.17 40.46
CA SER A 370 27.38 -9.26 39.86
C SER A 370 28.87 -9.11 40.16
N SER A 371 29.56 -10.24 40.30
CA SER A 371 31.04 -10.31 40.34
C SER A 371 31.65 -10.71 39.00
N GLN A 372 30.83 -10.98 37.99
CA GLN A 372 31.27 -11.33 36.65
C GLN A 372 31.59 -10.08 35.85
N ILE A 373 32.84 -10.00 35.35
CA ILE A 373 33.30 -8.93 34.48
C ILE A 373 32.69 -9.13 33.09
N GLU A 374 32.01 -8.10 32.60
CA GLU A 374 31.40 -8.04 31.28
C GLU A 374 32.43 -7.66 30.20
N PRO A 375 32.23 -8.06 28.94
CA PRO A 375 33.09 -7.60 27.85
C PRO A 375 32.97 -6.07 27.67
N PRO A 376 34.02 -5.38 27.21
CA PRO A 376 33.98 -3.93 26.97
C PRO A 376 32.86 -3.50 26.02
N SER A 377 32.46 -4.37 25.09
CA SER A 377 31.33 -4.14 24.19
C SER A 377 30.01 -3.92 24.94
N THR A 378 29.83 -4.49 26.13
CA THR A 378 28.61 -4.29 26.94
C THR A 378 28.44 -2.82 27.32
N LEU A 379 29.52 -2.09 27.62
CA LEU A 379 29.46 -0.66 27.89
C LEU A 379 29.00 0.12 26.65
N MET A 380 29.57 -0.18 25.49
CA MET A 380 29.18 0.44 24.21
C MET A 380 27.71 0.20 23.87
N TRP A 381 27.20 -1.04 24.00
CA TRP A 381 25.78 -1.35 23.79
C TRP A 381 24.87 -0.69 24.82
N THR A 382 25.34 -0.51 26.06
CA THR A 382 24.60 0.23 27.09
C THR A 382 24.51 1.71 26.73
N LEU A 383 25.61 2.32 26.27
CA LEU A 383 25.63 3.71 25.80
C LEU A 383 24.69 3.91 24.59
N LEU A 384 24.69 2.98 23.64
CA LEU A 384 23.74 2.99 22.52
C LEU A 384 22.29 2.95 23.02
N LEU A 385 21.97 2.02 23.94
CA LEU A 385 20.63 1.90 24.50
C LEU A 385 20.18 3.18 25.23
N VAL A 386 21.08 3.80 25.99
CA VAL A 386 20.82 5.08 26.69
C VAL A 386 20.62 6.22 25.67
N SER A 387 21.40 6.26 24.58
CA SER A 387 21.21 7.28 23.54
C SER A 387 19.83 7.18 22.87
N GLN A 388 19.38 5.97 22.54
CA GLN A 388 18.07 5.73 21.93
C GLN A 388 16.93 6.05 22.91
N HIS A 389 17.12 5.80 24.21
CA HIS A 389 16.18 6.20 25.25
C HIS A 389 15.96 7.72 25.26
N TYR A 390 17.05 8.50 25.29
CA TYR A 390 16.96 9.97 25.32
C TYR A 390 16.43 10.56 24.01
N ASP A 391 16.76 9.94 22.87
CA ASP A 391 16.18 10.29 21.57
C ASP A 391 14.65 10.14 21.58
N ARG A 392 14.15 9.00 22.08
CA ARG A 392 12.71 8.74 22.23
C ARG A 392 12.02 9.70 23.19
N ARG A 393 12.74 10.22 24.19
CA ARG A 393 12.27 11.27 25.11
C ARG A 393 12.44 12.69 24.57
N SER A 394 12.89 12.84 23.32
CA SER A 394 13.14 14.13 22.66
C SER A 394 14.20 14.99 23.37
N GLN A 395 15.17 14.36 24.03
CA GLN A 395 16.32 14.99 24.68
C GLN A 395 17.57 14.76 23.82
N TYR A 396 17.60 15.43 22.66
CA TYR A 396 18.57 15.16 21.61
C TYR A 396 20.02 15.46 22.00
N ASP A 397 20.28 16.50 22.80
CA ASP A 397 21.64 16.85 23.23
C ASP A 397 22.29 15.72 24.05
N ILE A 398 21.55 15.18 25.01
CA ILE A 398 22.01 14.06 25.86
C ILE A 398 22.17 12.79 25.02
N ALA A 399 21.25 12.55 24.08
CA ALA A 399 21.36 11.41 23.17
C ALA A 399 22.63 11.49 22.30
N LEU A 400 22.96 12.68 21.78
CA LEU A 400 24.17 12.93 21.00
C LEU A 400 25.45 12.75 21.81
N ASP A 401 25.49 13.27 23.04
CA ASP A 401 26.66 13.07 23.93
C ASP A 401 26.93 11.58 24.19
N LYS A 402 25.86 10.81 24.45
CA LYS A 402 25.96 9.37 24.75
C LYS A 402 26.38 8.55 23.54
N ILE A 403 25.85 8.85 22.35
CA ILE A 403 26.23 8.12 21.13
C ILE A 403 27.65 8.48 20.68
N ASP A 404 28.08 9.73 20.87
CA ASP A 404 29.45 10.15 20.58
C ASP A 404 30.45 9.46 21.50
N GLU A 405 30.10 9.26 22.76
CA GLU A 405 30.89 8.45 23.68
C GLU A 405 31.00 6.99 23.22
N ALA A 406 29.90 6.40 22.74
CA ALA A 406 29.91 5.03 22.20
C ALA A 406 30.79 4.93 20.95
N ILE A 407 30.72 5.90 20.04
CA ILE A 407 31.55 5.95 18.82
C ILE A 407 33.02 6.12 19.19
N LEU A 408 33.34 6.97 20.16
CA LEU A 408 34.71 7.13 20.64
C LEU A 408 35.28 5.83 21.23
N HIS A 409 34.44 5.07 21.94
CA HIS A 409 34.81 3.77 22.49
C HIS A 409 35.07 2.73 21.38
N THR A 410 34.22 2.68 20.35
CA THR A 410 34.37 1.71 19.25
C THR A 410 33.90 2.30 17.91
N PRO A 411 34.79 2.98 17.16
CA PRO A 411 34.41 3.76 15.97
C PRO A 411 34.10 2.90 14.74
N THR A 412 34.20 1.57 14.83
CA THR A 412 33.99 0.64 13.71
C THR A 412 32.58 0.04 13.69
N VAL A 413 31.72 0.35 14.67
CA VAL A 413 30.36 -0.19 14.73
C VAL A 413 29.40 0.73 13.97
N ILE A 414 28.91 0.24 12.83
CA ILE A 414 28.09 1.01 11.89
C ILE A 414 26.76 1.43 12.53
N ASP A 415 26.14 0.57 13.36
CA ASP A 415 24.88 0.87 14.06
C ASP A 415 24.94 2.19 14.84
N LEU A 416 26.12 2.54 15.39
CA LEU A 416 26.29 3.78 16.15
C LEU A 416 26.12 5.02 15.26
N TYR A 417 26.62 4.96 14.02
CA TYR A 417 26.51 6.04 13.05
C TYR A 417 25.09 6.15 12.49
N SER A 418 24.44 5.02 12.18
CA SER A 418 23.03 5.00 11.76
C SER A 418 22.12 5.61 12.84
N ILE A 419 22.29 5.20 14.11
CA ILE A 419 21.50 5.75 15.23
C ILE A 419 21.81 7.23 15.47
N LYS A 420 23.08 7.66 15.42
CA LYS A 420 23.43 9.08 15.49
C LYS A 420 22.80 9.89 14.35
N GLY A 421 22.72 9.31 13.15
CA GLY A 421 22.04 9.91 12.00
C GLY A 421 20.54 10.13 12.27
N ASN A 422 19.87 9.14 12.85
CA ASN A 422 18.47 9.23 13.24
C ASN A 422 18.24 10.29 14.33
N ILE A 423 19.12 10.39 15.33
CA ILE A 423 19.05 11.44 16.37
C ILE A 423 19.18 12.84 15.73
N LEU A 424 20.14 13.03 14.82
CA LEU A 424 20.32 14.30 14.09
C LEU A 424 19.10 14.64 13.23
N GLN A 425 18.47 13.63 12.62
CA GLN A 425 17.24 13.80 11.86
C GLN A 425 16.09 14.26 12.77
N HIS A 426 15.88 13.63 13.93
CA HIS A 426 14.86 14.04 14.90
C HIS A 426 15.12 15.44 15.46
N ALA A 427 16.39 15.82 15.63
CA ALA A 427 16.80 17.17 15.99
C ALA A 427 16.61 18.20 14.85
N GLY A 428 16.21 17.78 13.65
CA GLY A 428 15.94 18.64 12.50
C GLY A 428 17.15 18.96 11.63
N ASN A 429 18.32 18.34 11.88
CA ASN A 429 19.54 18.56 11.11
C ASN A 429 19.72 17.51 10.00
N PHE A 430 18.86 17.58 8.98
CA PHE A 430 18.82 16.62 7.88
C PHE A 430 20.13 16.55 7.08
N SER A 431 20.83 17.67 6.89
CA SER A 431 22.08 17.69 6.13
C SER A 431 23.21 16.96 6.86
N ALA A 432 23.32 17.12 8.18
CA ALA A 432 24.30 16.38 8.98
C ALA A 432 23.96 14.89 9.06
N ALA A 433 22.67 14.55 9.20
CA ALA A 433 22.22 13.16 9.15
C ALA A 433 22.65 12.50 7.84
N ALA A 434 22.32 13.09 6.68
CA ALA A 434 22.68 12.54 5.37
C ALA A 434 24.19 12.35 5.16
N ALA A 435 25.01 13.30 5.64
CA ALA A 435 26.47 13.17 5.57
C ALA A 435 26.97 12.00 6.42
N LEU A 436 26.42 11.83 7.62
CA LEU A 436 26.78 10.73 8.51
C LEU A 436 26.31 9.37 7.99
N ALA A 437 25.14 9.30 7.35
CA ALA A 437 24.68 8.08 6.71
C ALA A 437 25.54 7.69 5.49
N ASP A 438 26.11 8.65 4.76
CA ASP A 438 27.09 8.35 3.70
C ASP A 438 28.43 7.84 4.27
N GLU A 439 28.85 8.36 5.43
CA GLU A 439 29.98 7.82 6.18
C GLU A 439 29.71 6.37 6.63
N ALA A 440 28.54 6.11 7.23
CA ALA A 440 28.08 4.77 7.63
C ALA A 440 28.04 3.80 6.44
N ARG A 441 27.44 4.21 5.32
CA ARG A 441 27.40 3.45 4.07
C ARG A 441 28.80 3.17 3.52
N SER A 442 29.74 4.09 3.70
CA SER A 442 31.11 3.92 3.20
C SER A 442 31.93 2.93 4.03
N MET A 443 31.49 2.62 5.26
CA MET A 443 32.08 1.56 6.08
C MET A 443 31.72 0.15 5.59
N ASP A 444 30.55 -0.02 4.96
CA ASP A 444 30.16 -1.27 4.29
C ASP A 444 29.43 -1.00 2.96
N LEU A 445 30.20 -1.04 1.87
CA LEU A 445 29.69 -0.81 0.52
C LEU A 445 28.87 -1.97 -0.05
N ALA A 446 28.85 -3.13 0.62
CA ALA A 446 28.11 -4.31 0.17
C ALA A 446 26.67 -4.33 0.71
N ASP A 447 26.38 -3.60 1.79
CA ASP A 447 25.07 -3.59 2.41
C ASP A 447 24.09 -2.64 1.71
N ARG A 448 23.03 -3.23 1.14
CA ARG A 448 21.96 -2.48 0.47
C ARG A 448 21.06 -1.72 1.46
N TYR A 449 20.92 -2.20 2.70
CA TYR A 449 20.13 -1.53 3.73
C TYR A 449 20.76 -0.16 4.05
N LEU A 450 22.06 -0.13 4.37
CA LEU A 450 22.80 1.10 4.63
C LEU A 450 22.79 2.05 3.43
N ASN A 451 22.92 1.51 2.21
CA ASN A 451 22.78 2.30 0.99
C ASN A 451 21.39 2.94 0.88
N SER A 452 20.33 2.18 1.16
CA SER A 452 18.95 2.66 1.08
C SER A 452 18.64 3.69 2.18
N GLU A 453 19.15 3.50 3.40
CA GLU A 453 19.06 4.45 4.50
C GLU A 453 19.76 5.78 4.15
N CYS A 454 20.98 5.71 3.60
CA CYS A 454 21.72 6.85 3.10
C CYS A 454 20.96 7.61 2.00
N VAL A 455 20.41 6.89 1.01
CA VAL A 455 19.57 7.47 -0.05
C VAL A 455 18.34 8.17 0.55
N MET A 456 17.66 7.55 1.50
CA MET A 456 16.50 8.13 2.16
C MET A 456 16.86 9.44 2.88
N GLN A 457 17.96 9.46 3.64
CA GLN A 457 18.39 10.67 4.35
C GLN A 457 18.84 11.78 3.37
N MET A 458 19.51 11.43 2.27
CA MET A 458 19.83 12.39 1.20
C MET A 458 18.56 13.01 0.59
N LEU A 459 17.50 12.22 0.36
CA LEU A 459 16.22 12.72 -0.15
C LEU A 459 15.51 13.62 0.87
N GLN A 460 15.56 13.30 2.17
CA GLN A 460 15.03 14.14 3.23
C GLN A 460 15.78 15.48 3.34
N ALA A 461 17.09 15.47 3.08
CA ALA A 461 17.93 16.67 3.01
C ALA A 461 17.85 17.43 1.66
N ASP A 462 16.92 17.04 0.78
CA ASP A 462 16.71 17.61 -0.56
C ASP A 462 17.91 17.50 -1.52
N GLN A 463 18.76 16.49 -1.32
CA GLN A 463 19.96 16.18 -2.11
C GLN A 463 19.67 15.12 -3.19
N VAL A 464 18.61 15.30 -3.99
CA VAL A 464 18.12 14.28 -4.94
C VAL A 464 19.17 13.78 -5.92
N GLY A 465 20.03 14.66 -6.43
CA GLY A 465 21.08 14.28 -7.38
C GLY A 465 22.20 13.43 -6.76
N LEU A 466 22.42 13.51 -5.44
CA LEU A 466 23.32 12.60 -4.73
C LEU A 466 22.61 11.28 -4.44
N ALA A 467 21.36 11.35 -3.95
CA ALA A 467 20.54 10.19 -3.68
C ALA A 467 20.41 9.26 -4.91
N GLU A 468 20.18 9.82 -6.09
CA GLU A 468 20.09 9.07 -7.35
C GLU A 468 21.40 8.32 -7.67
N LYS A 469 22.55 9.01 -7.57
CA LYS A 469 23.86 8.39 -7.80
C LYS A 469 24.16 7.27 -6.80
N THR A 470 23.78 7.46 -5.54
CA THR A 470 23.97 6.48 -4.48
C THR A 470 23.06 5.26 -4.68
N ALA A 471 21.80 5.47 -5.07
CA ALA A 471 20.84 4.40 -5.29
C ALA A 471 21.23 3.50 -6.48
N VAL A 472 21.80 4.10 -7.53
CA VAL A 472 22.25 3.41 -8.74
C VAL A 472 23.32 2.36 -8.46
N LEU A 473 24.10 2.49 -7.37
CA LEU A 473 25.13 1.53 -6.97
C LEU A 473 24.60 0.09 -6.78
N PHE A 474 23.30 -0.09 -6.52
CA PHE A 474 22.65 -1.39 -6.34
C PHE A 474 21.66 -1.75 -7.47
N THR A 475 21.69 -0.99 -8.57
CA THR A 475 20.85 -1.25 -9.75
C THR A 475 21.62 -2.08 -10.78
N LYS A 476 20.91 -2.80 -11.66
CA LYS A 476 21.54 -3.61 -12.70
C LYS A 476 22.24 -2.71 -13.74
N ASP A 477 23.43 -3.12 -14.19
CA ASP A 477 24.17 -2.45 -15.26
C ASP A 477 23.34 -2.37 -16.57
N GLY A 478 23.23 -1.18 -17.14
CA GLY A 478 22.43 -0.88 -18.34
C GLY A 478 21.43 0.25 -18.12
N ASP A 479 20.18 -0.10 -17.81
CA ASP A 479 19.06 0.84 -17.63
C ASP A 479 18.93 1.28 -16.16
N GLN A 480 19.98 1.93 -15.65
CA GLN A 480 20.08 2.34 -14.24
C GLN A 480 18.99 3.36 -13.85
N HIS A 481 18.52 4.17 -14.81
CA HIS A 481 17.53 5.21 -14.58
C HIS A 481 16.10 4.66 -14.39
N ASN A 482 15.69 3.64 -15.15
CA ASN A 482 14.35 3.05 -14.98
C ASN A 482 14.33 1.82 -14.07
N ASN A 483 15.50 1.29 -13.65
CA ASN A 483 15.56 0.07 -12.86
C ASN A 483 14.74 0.13 -11.57
N LEU A 484 14.79 1.24 -10.84
CA LEU A 484 14.03 1.41 -9.60
C LEU A 484 12.51 1.42 -9.85
N HIS A 485 12.06 2.03 -10.96
CA HIS A 485 10.66 2.00 -11.38
C HIS A 485 10.23 0.59 -11.79
N ASP A 486 11.03 -0.10 -12.62
CA ASP A 486 10.76 -1.48 -13.05
C ASP A 486 10.67 -2.46 -11.88
N MET A 487 11.43 -2.22 -10.81
CA MET A 487 11.41 -3.01 -9.58
C MET A 487 10.34 -2.55 -8.58
N GLN A 488 9.47 -1.61 -8.96
CA GLN A 488 8.38 -1.07 -8.14
C GLN A 488 8.87 -0.50 -6.79
N CYS A 489 9.99 0.24 -6.81
CA CYS A 489 10.64 0.80 -5.63
C CYS A 489 9.90 2.05 -5.10
N MET A 490 8.68 1.84 -4.59
CA MET A 490 7.75 2.92 -4.20
C MET A 490 8.28 3.82 -3.07
N TRP A 491 9.06 3.29 -2.13
CA TRP A 491 9.61 4.11 -1.05
C TRP A 491 10.52 5.22 -1.58
N TYR A 492 11.30 4.91 -2.63
CA TYR A 492 12.21 5.86 -3.27
C TYR A 492 11.43 6.88 -4.08
N GLU A 493 10.45 6.43 -4.88
CA GLU A 493 9.57 7.32 -5.65
C GLU A 493 8.83 8.29 -4.73
N LEU A 494 8.26 7.81 -3.61
CA LEU A 494 7.59 8.67 -2.62
C LEU A 494 8.54 9.70 -2.01
N ALA A 495 9.72 9.27 -1.53
CA ALA A 495 10.68 10.17 -0.89
C ALA A 495 11.25 11.21 -1.89
N SER A 496 11.49 10.80 -3.14
CA SER A 496 11.90 11.66 -4.25
C SER A 496 10.80 12.67 -4.60
N GLY A 497 9.55 12.20 -4.70
CA GLY A 497 8.37 13.05 -4.93
C GLY A 497 8.20 14.13 -3.86
N GLU A 498 8.32 13.76 -2.58
CA GLU A 498 8.27 14.73 -1.47
C GLU A 498 9.42 15.73 -1.51
N SER A 499 10.64 15.28 -1.85
CA SER A 499 11.78 16.18 -1.97
C SER A 499 11.59 17.20 -3.09
N TYR A 500 11.16 16.76 -4.28
CA TYR A 500 10.85 17.68 -5.37
C TYR A 500 9.71 18.63 -5.03
N PHE A 501 8.68 18.15 -4.31
CA PHE A 501 7.58 19.00 -3.85
C PHE A 501 8.04 20.12 -2.90
N ARG A 502 8.93 19.80 -1.93
CA ARG A 502 9.54 20.79 -1.02
C ARG A 502 10.38 21.82 -1.76
N GLN A 503 11.13 21.37 -2.78
CA GLN A 503 11.92 22.25 -3.65
C GLN A 503 11.07 23.08 -4.64
N GLY A 504 9.79 22.74 -4.81
CA GLY A 504 8.86 23.43 -5.71
C GLY A 504 8.86 22.93 -7.16
N ASP A 505 9.57 21.84 -7.47
CA ASP A 505 9.54 21.18 -8.78
C ASP A 505 8.33 20.25 -8.88
N LEU A 506 7.18 20.83 -9.27
CA LEU A 506 5.90 20.12 -9.31
C LEU A 506 5.82 19.06 -10.41
N GLY A 507 6.55 19.23 -11.52
CA GLY A 507 6.54 18.27 -12.64
C GLY A 507 7.17 16.95 -12.24
N ARG A 508 8.37 17.00 -11.65
CA ARG A 508 9.05 15.80 -11.16
C ARG A 508 8.37 15.21 -9.92
N ALA A 509 7.81 16.05 -9.04
CA ALA A 509 7.02 15.57 -7.92
C ALA A 509 5.81 14.75 -8.39
N LEU A 510 4.99 15.30 -9.30
CA LEU A 510 3.85 14.60 -9.89
C LEU A 510 4.27 13.31 -10.58
N LYS A 511 5.35 13.34 -11.38
CA LYS A 511 5.85 12.15 -12.06
C LYS A 511 6.14 10.99 -11.09
N ASN A 512 6.81 11.28 -9.97
CA ASN A 512 7.12 10.27 -8.97
C ASN A 512 5.86 9.74 -8.26
N PHE A 513 4.91 10.62 -7.87
CA PHE A 513 3.66 10.18 -7.26
C PHE A 513 2.79 9.35 -8.21
N LEU A 514 2.74 9.73 -9.49
CA LEU A 514 2.00 8.99 -10.52
C LEU A 514 2.68 7.67 -10.90
N ALA A 515 4.01 7.57 -10.76
CA ALA A 515 4.71 6.30 -10.92
C ALA A 515 4.23 5.26 -9.89
N VAL A 516 4.04 5.68 -8.64
CA VAL A 516 3.46 4.81 -7.60
C VAL A 516 2.03 4.41 -7.97
N GLU A 517 1.18 5.33 -8.43
CA GLU A 517 -0.18 4.98 -8.84
C GLU A 517 -0.21 3.96 -10.00
N LYS A 518 0.70 4.10 -10.95
CA LYS A 518 0.88 3.13 -12.03
C LYS A 518 1.23 1.75 -11.50
N HIS A 519 2.10 1.63 -10.49
CA HIS A 519 2.41 0.34 -9.86
C HIS A 519 1.17 -0.32 -9.25
N TYR A 520 0.29 0.45 -8.60
CA TYR A 520 -0.97 -0.07 -8.05
C TYR A 520 -1.94 -0.52 -9.15
N THR A 521 -1.97 0.20 -10.27
CA THR A 521 -2.70 -0.23 -11.46
C THR A 521 -2.15 -1.55 -11.98
N ASP A 522 -0.83 -1.68 -12.16
CA ASP A 522 -0.21 -2.91 -12.64
C ASP A 522 -0.42 -4.10 -11.67
N MET A 523 -0.33 -3.89 -10.35
CA MET A 523 -0.65 -4.90 -9.33
C MET A 523 -2.11 -5.35 -9.36
N THR A 524 -3.03 -4.44 -9.69
CA THR A 524 -4.46 -4.77 -9.87
C THR A 524 -4.66 -5.64 -11.10
N GLU A 525 -3.87 -5.41 -12.15
CA GLU A 525 -3.92 -6.17 -13.40
C GLU A 525 -3.26 -7.55 -13.29
N ASP A 526 -2.20 -7.68 -12.48
CA ASP A 526 -1.49 -8.94 -12.25
C ASP A 526 -2.40 -10.04 -11.68
N GLN A 527 -3.52 -9.69 -11.03
CA GLN A 527 -4.48 -10.66 -10.50
C GLN A 527 -5.23 -11.44 -11.61
N PHE A 528 -5.28 -10.91 -12.84
CA PHE A 528 -6.16 -11.40 -13.90
C PHE A 528 -5.94 -12.88 -14.24
N ASP A 529 -4.67 -13.30 -14.39
CA ASP A 529 -4.31 -14.68 -14.72
C ASP A 529 -4.62 -15.65 -13.56
N PHE A 530 -4.66 -15.15 -12.33
CA PHE A 530 -4.93 -15.95 -11.14
C PHE A 530 -6.39 -16.40 -11.05
N HIS A 531 -7.33 -15.68 -11.67
CA HIS A 531 -8.73 -16.11 -11.77
C HIS A 531 -8.89 -17.50 -12.39
N SER A 532 -8.09 -17.83 -13.41
CA SER A 532 -8.10 -19.16 -14.00
C SER A 532 -7.09 -20.10 -13.34
N TYR A 533 -5.92 -19.59 -12.94
CA TYR A 533 -4.85 -20.41 -12.37
C TYR A 533 -5.27 -21.07 -11.05
N CYS A 534 -5.84 -20.28 -10.12
CA CYS A 534 -6.21 -20.76 -8.79
C CYS A 534 -7.35 -21.76 -8.83
N LEU A 535 -8.34 -21.58 -9.72
CA LEU A 535 -9.42 -22.56 -9.92
C LEU A 535 -8.89 -23.88 -10.47
N ARG A 536 -7.85 -23.83 -11.32
CA ARG A 536 -7.21 -25.04 -11.88
C ARG A 536 -6.39 -25.78 -10.82
N LYS A 537 -5.68 -25.05 -9.95
CA LYS A 537 -4.82 -25.58 -8.89
C LYS A 537 -5.51 -25.79 -7.54
N MET A 538 -6.79 -25.45 -7.44
CA MET A 538 -7.62 -25.49 -6.23
C MET A 538 -7.00 -24.79 -5.00
N THR A 539 -6.18 -23.76 -5.20
CA THR A 539 -5.66 -22.92 -4.10
C THR A 539 -6.69 -21.86 -3.70
N LEU A 540 -7.88 -22.33 -3.28
CA LEU A 540 -9.09 -21.50 -3.16
C LEU A 540 -9.04 -20.50 -2.00
N ARG A 541 -8.52 -20.91 -0.85
CA ARG A 541 -8.35 -20.03 0.31
C ARG A 541 -7.39 -18.88 -0.03
N ALA A 542 -6.27 -19.19 -0.67
CA ALA A 542 -5.31 -18.20 -1.14
C ALA A 542 -5.91 -17.29 -2.22
N TYR A 543 -6.71 -17.83 -3.15
CA TYR A 543 -7.39 -17.04 -4.17
C TYR A 543 -8.36 -16.03 -3.59
N VAL A 544 -9.25 -16.45 -2.69
CA VAL A 544 -10.19 -15.53 -2.04
C VAL A 544 -9.46 -14.51 -1.17
N SER A 545 -8.40 -14.93 -0.46
CA SER A 545 -7.53 -14.01 0.30
C SER A 545 -6.89 -12.95 -0.62
N MET A 546 -6.35 -13.37 -1.77
CA MET A 546 -5.80 -12.47 -2.78
C MET A 546 -6.85 -11.48 -3.29
N LEU A 547 -8.09 -11.94 -3.58
CA LEU A 547 -9.16 -11.04 -4.00
C LEU A 547 -9.55 -10.04 -2.91
N LYS A 548 -9.69 -10.49 -1.66
CA LYS A 548 -9.95 -9.61 -0.49
C LYS A 548 -8.81 -8.59 -0.28
N PHE A 549 -7.56 -8.99 -0.53
CA PHE A 549 -6.40 -8.09 -0.53
C PHE A 549 -6.49 -7.06 -1.67
N GLN A 550 -6.77 -7.51 -2.90
CA GLN A 550 -6.91 -6.65 -4.08
C GLN A 550 -8.04 -5.62 -3.93
N ASP A 551 -9.16 -6.00 -3.31
CA ASP A 551 -10.29 -5.09 -3.03
C ASP A 551 -9.93 -3.97 -2.05
N ARG A 552 -8.84 -4.15 -1.27
CA ARG A 552 -8.32 -3.16 -0.31
C ARG A 552 -6.94 -2.63 -0.69
N LEU A 553 -6.44 -2.93 -1.89
CA LEU A 553 -5.07 -2.59 -2.29
C LEU A 553 -4.81 -1.09 -2.17
N HIS A 554 -5.75 -0.28 -2.63
CA HIS A 554 -5.68 1.19 -2.60
C HIS A 554 -5.83 1.80 -1.19
N ALA A 555 -6.09 1.01 -0.15
CA ALA A 555 -6.08 1.46 1.24
C ALA A 555 -4.66 1.49 1.83
N HIS A 556 -3.68 0.92 1.14
CA HIS A 556 -2.30 0.81 1.61
C HIS A 556 -1.62 2.18 1.71
N GLU A 557 -0.75 2.35 2.72
CA GLU A 557 -0.11 3.62 3.08
C GLU A 557 0.64 4.28 1.92
N TYR A 558 1.33 3.48 1.09
CA TYR A 558 2.08 4.02 -0.05
C TYR A 558 1.19 4.63 -1.13
N PHE A 559 0.04 4.00 -1.42
CA PHE A 559 -0.94 4.61 -2.32
C PHE A 559 -1.50 5.90 -1.72
N HIS A 560 -1.81 5.87 -0.42
CA HIS A 560 -2.31 7.04 0.29
C HIS A 560 -1.34 8.22 0.17
N LYS A 561 -0.05 8.01 0.47
CA LYS A 561 1.01 9.02 0.35
C LYS A 561 1.15 9.54 -1.08
N ALA A 562 1.12 8.66 -2.07
CA ALA A 562 1.22 9.05 -3.48
C ALA A 562 0.03 9.91 -3.93
N ALA A 563 -1.20 9.47 -3.64
CA ALA A 563 -2.42 10.20 -3.98
C ALA A 563 -2.49 11.55 -3.23
N ALA A 564 -2.14 11.58 -1.94
CA ALA A 564 -2.06 12.80 -1.15
C ALA A 564 -1.00 13.78 -1.71
N GLY A 565 0.18 13.27 -2.08
CA GLY A 565 1.24 14.04 -2.75
C GLY A 565 0.78 14.63 -4.09
N ALA A 566 0.10 13.84 -4.92
CA ALA A 566 -0.46 14.31 -6.19
C ALA A 566 -1.55 15.39 -5.97
N ILE A 567 -2.46 15.19 -5.01
CA ILE A 567 -3.49 16.19 -4.65
C ILE A 567 -2.84 17.50 -4.19
N ARG A 568 -1.81 17.43 -3.33
CA ARG A 568 -1.03 18.61 -2.88
C ARG A 568 -0.37 19.33 -4.05
N CYS A 569 0.20 18.60 -5.02
CA CYS A 569 0.76 19.20 -6.23
C CYS A 569 -0.29 19.94 -7.04
N TYR A 570 -1.43 19.31 -7.34
CA TYR A 570 -2.51 19.92 -8.11
C TYR A 570 -3.15 21.13 -7.40
N MET A 571 -3.30 21.09 -6.08
CA MET A 571 -3.76 22.26 -5.32
C MET A 571 -2.77 23.41 -5.40
N LYS A 572 -1.46 23.13 -5.29
CA LYS A 572 -0.40 24.14 -5.43
C LYS A 572 -0.36 24.73 -6.84
N LEU A 573 -0.63 23.92 -7.88
CA LEU A 573 -0.77 24.39 -9.26
C LEU A 573 -1.98 25.30 -9.47
N HIS A 574 -3.09 25.00 -8.82
CA HIS A 574 -4.26 25.87 -8.85
C HIS A 574 -4.00 27.20 -8.13
N ASP A 575 -3.38 27.16 -6.95
CA ASP A 575 -3.12 28.36 -6.13
C ASP A 575 -2.00 29.23 -6.71
N SER A 576 -1.08 28.63 -7.46
CA SER A 576 0.02 29.30 -8.15
C SER A 576 0.17 28.74 -9.55
N PRO A 577 -0.68 29.17 -10.51
CA PRO A 577 -0.59 28.72 -11.89
C PRO A 577 0.79 29.01 -12.47
N LEU A 578 1.29 28.11 -13.33
CA LEU A 578 2.49 28.36 -14.08
C LEU A 578 2.31 29.67 -14.87
N LYS A 579 3.26 30.59 -14.73
CA LYS A 579 3.29 31.81 -15.53
C LYS A 579 3.24 31.43 -17.00
N SER A 580 2.34 32.05 -17.76
CA SER A 580 2.27 31.79 -19.19
C SER A 580 3.59 32.20 -19.87
N SER A 581 3.96 31.53 -20.95
CA SER A 581 5.14 31.91 -21.75
C SER A 581 5.06 33.36 -22.27
N ALA A 582 3.86 33.95 -22.31
CA ALA A 582 3.62 35.35 -22.62
C ALA A 582 3.98 36.29 -21.45
N GLU A 583 3.60 35.95 -20.22
CA GLU A 583 3.92 36.72 -19.00
C GLU A 583 5.40 36.63 -18.62
N GLU A 584 6.03 35.47 -18.79
CA GLU A 584 7.48 35.35 -18.64
C GLU A 584 8.22 36.21 -19.66
N ASN A 585 7.76 36.25 -20.91
CA ASN A 585 8.36 37.12 -21.93
C ASN A 585 8.13 38.61 -21.66
N ASP A 586 6.99 38.97 -21.05
CA ASP A 586 6.65 40.34 -20.69
C ASP A 586 7.47 40.84 -19.47
N GLU A 587 7.68 40.01 -18.45
CA GLU A 587 8.63 40.32 -17.35
C GLU A 587 10.09 40.35 -17.82
N LEU A 588 10.49 39.43 -18.71
CA LEU A 588 11.82 39.42 -19.30
C LEU A 588 12.08 40.64 -20.20
N SER A 589 11.02 41.29 -20.69
CA SER A 589 11.09 42.55 -21.44
C SER A 589 11.25 43.79 -20.55
N LYS A 590 10.84 43.70 -19.27
CA LYS A 590 10.94 44.76 -18.25
C LYS A 590 12.32 44.83 -17.56
N LEU A 591 13.21 43.85 -17.80
CA LEU A 591 14.57 43.81 -17.25
C LEU A 591 15.60 44.55 -18.15
N PRO A 592 16.66 45.17 -17.57
CA PRO A 592 17.73 45.81 -18.34
C PRO A 592 18.38 44.86 -19.36
N ALA A 593 18.72 45.37 -20.55
CA ALA A 593 19.16 44.55 -21.70
C ALA A 593 20.35 43.61 -21.39
N ALA A 594 21.26 44.00 -20.49
CA ALA A 594 22.38 43.18 -20.06
C ALA A 594 21.94 41.97 -19.21
N GLN A 595 20.97 42.15 -18.30
CA GLN A 595 20.40 41.07 -17.50
C GLN A 595 19.54 40.15 -18.36
N ARG A 596 18.75 40.70 -19.30
CA ARG A 596 17.96 39.94 -20.29
C ARG A 596 18.84 39.02 -21.14
N LYS A 597 19.98 39.52 -21.62
CA LYS A 597 20.95 38.73 -22.40
C LYS A 597 21.56 37.63 -21.53
N LYS A 598 21.94 37.93 -20.28
CA LYS A 598 22.54 36.96 -19.34
C LYS A 598 21.56 35.84 -18.94
N LEU A 599 20.29 36.18 -18.67
CA LEU A 599 19.24 35.20 -18.37
C LEU A 599 18.90 34.32 -19.57
N ARG A 600 18.74 34.90 -20.78
CA ARG A 600 18.55 34.12 -22.01
C ARG A 600 19.75 33.22 -22.32
N GLN A 601 20.98 33.66 -22.02
CA GLN A 601 22.17 32.83 -22.19
C GLN A 601 22.24 31.71 -21.13
N LYS A 602 21.76 31.97 -19.91
CA LYS A 602 21.67 30.96 -18.84
C LYS A 602 20.58 29.93 -19.13
N GLN A 603 19.41 30.36 -19.58
CA GLN A 603 18.32 29.49 -20.05
C GLN A 603 18.75 28.67 -21.27
N LYS A 604 19.32 29.29 -22.31
CA LYS A 604 19.87 28.55 -23.46
C LYS A 604 20.99 27.59 -23.09
N LYS A 605 21.82 27.92 -22.08
CA LYS A 605 22.83 26.98 -21.56
C LYS A 605 22.19 25.85 -20.75
N ALA A 606 21.13 26.12 -19.98
CA ALA A 606 20.41 25.11 -19.23
C ALA A 606 19.63 24.18 -20.16
N GLU A 607 18.91 24.71 -21.17
CA GLU A 607 18.29 23.94 -22.25
C GLU A 607 19.33 23.16 -23.03
N ALA A 608 20.43 23.79 -23.48
CA ALA A 608 21.46 23.07 -24.22
C ALA A 608 22.15 22.00 -23.38
N ARG A 609 22.23 22.19 -22.05
CA ARG A 609 22.76 21.19 -21.11
C ARG A 609 21.75 20.07 -20.87
N ALA A 610 20.48 20.37 -20.66
CA ALA A 610 19.42 19.37 -20.53
C ALA A 610 19.23 18.57 -21.82
N LYS A 611 19.36 19.22 -22.98
CA LYS A 611 19.31 18.60 -24.29
C LYS A 611 20.53 17.73 -24.56
N ARG A 612 21.73 18.18 -24.17
CA ARG A 612 22.94 17.35 -24.19
C ARG A 612 22.87 16.19 -23.21
N GLU A 613 22.36 16.38 -22.00
CA GLU A 613 22.17 15.31 -21.02
C GLU A 613 21.09 14.31 -21.50
N ALA A 614 20.08 14.75 -22.25
CA ALA A 614 19.10 13.87 -22.89
C ALA A 614 19.67 13.16 -24.13
N GLU A 615 20.54 13.82 -24.91
CA GLU A 615 21.24 13.26 -26.08
C GLU A 615 22.35 12.28 -25.65
N GLU A 616 23.11 12.56 -24.58
CA GLU A 616 24.08 11.65 -23.95
C GLU A 616 23.35 10.42 -23.38
N LYS A 617 22.17 10.59 -22.76
CA LYS A 617 21.31 9.46 -22.34
C LYS A 617 20.84 8.59 -23.51
N GLN A 618 20.61 9.18 -24.69
CA GLN A 618 20.29 8.42 -25.91
C GLN A 618 21.53 7.72 -26.51
N GLU A 619 22.71 8.34 -26.44
CA GLU A 619 23.96 7.75 -26.95
C GLU A 619 24.48 6.61 -26.06
N ASP A 620 24.36 6.70 -24.72
CA ASP A 620 24.74 5.64 -23.78
C ASP A 620 23.82 4.39 -23.92
N GLU A 621 22.52 4.59 -24.18
CA GLU A 621 21.61 3.47 -24.47
C GLU A 621 21.90 2.80 -25.82
N THR A 622 22.26 3.56 -26.87
CA THR A 622 22.61 2.98 -28.17
C THR A 622 23.96 2.27 -28.17
N THR A 623 24.95 2.73 -27.40
CA THR A 623 26.26 2.07 -27.31
C THR A 623 26.24 0.78 -26.47
N SER A 624 25.34 0.68 -25.48
CA SER A 624 25.13 -0.55 -24.69
C SER A 624 24.57 -1.74 -25.52
N THR A 625 23.93 -1.48 -26.66
CA THR A 625 23.41 -2.53 -27.55
C THR A 625 24.47 -3.25 -28.39
N ASN A 626 25.72 -2.76 -28.44
CA ASN A 626 26.77 -3.34 -29.29
C ASN A 626 27.70 -4.36 -28.60
N SER A 627 27.56 -4.62 -27.29
CA SER A 627 28.51 -5.49 -26.55
C SER A 627 27.96 -6.82 -26.01
N SER A 628 26.71 -7.21 -26.28
CA SER A 628 26.16 -8.51 -25.83
C SER A 628 25.72 -9.44 -26.98
N LYS A 629 26.69 -10.14 -27.58
CA LYS A 629 26.43 -11.32 -28.41
C LYS A 629 26.15 -12.55 -27.54
N SER A 630 24.92 -12.67 -27.00
CA SER A 630 24.26 -13.98 -26.77
C SER A 630 22.83 -13.82 -26.22
N GLY A 631 21.84 -14.30 -26.96
CA GLY A 631 20.52 -14.72 -26.42
C GLY A 631 19.39 -13.68 -26.39
N LYS A 632 18.42 -13.86 -27.31
CA LYS A 632 17.10 -13.20 -27.41
C LYS A 632 17.09 -11.66 -27.53
N LYS A 633 16.73 -11.18 -28.74
CA LYS A 633 16.32 -9.80 -29.02
C LYS A 633 15.31 -9.32 -27.97
N GLN A 634 15.73 -8.47 -27.04
CA GLN A 634 14.82 -7.66 -26.23
C GLN A 634 14.15 -6.64 -27.18
N GLN A 635 12.82 -6.56 -27.13
CA GLN A 635 12.05 -5.52 -27.80
C GLN A 635 12.51 -4.16 -27.27
N ALA A 636 12.69 -3.19 -28.17
CA ALA A 636 12.98 -1.80 -27.80
C ALA A 636 11.85 -1.30 -26.87
N ARG A 637 12.23 -0.90 -25.66
CA ARG A 637 11.29 -0.40 -24.63
C ARG A 637 10.72 0.96 -25.07
N PRO A 638 9.49 1.31 -24.66
CA PRO A 638 8.92 2.62 -24.96
C PRO A 638 9.77 3.71 -24.30
N VAL A 639 10.27 4.66 -25.10
CA VAL A 639 11.00 5.83 -24.60
C VAL A 639 10.03 6.74 -23.83
N ASP A 640 10.40 7.17 -22.61
CA ASP A 640 9.62 8.15 -21.86
C ASP A 640 9.61 9.50 -22.58
N LEU A 641 8.43 9.94 -23.00
CA LEU A 641 8.21 11.16 -23.78
C LEU A 641 8.04 12.41 -22.91
N ASP A 642 8.04 12.28 -21.57
CA ASP A 642 7.98 13.41 -20.62
C ASP A 642 8.86 13.18 -19.36
N PRO A 643 10.20 13.15 -19.49
CA PRO A 643 11.08 12.80 -18.37
C PRO A 643 11.01 13.73 -17.16
N HIS A 644 10.67 15.01 -17.37
CA HIS A 644 10.60 16.03 -16.33
C HIS A 644 9.16 16.36 -15.89
N GLY A 645 8.16 15.72 -16.48
CA GLY A 645 6.75 15.96 -16.16
C GLY A 645 6.25 17.31 -16.66
N GLU A 646 6.85 17.91 -17.69
CA GLU A 646 6.45 19.23 -18.19
C GLU A 646 5.02 19.25 -18.71
N LYS A 647 4.54 18.12 -19.27
CA LYS A 647 3.15 18.00 -19.73
C LYS A 647 2.20 17.76 -18.56
N LEU A 648 2.64 17.07 -17.51
CA LEU A 648 1.86 16.82 -16.30
C LEU A 648 1.48 18.10 -15.55
N VAL A 649 2.27 19.16 -15.71
CA VAL A 649 1.99 20.46 -15.09
C VAL A 649 1.07 21.34 -15.96
N GLN A 650 0.96 21.06 -17.25
CA GLN A 650 0.12 21.80 -18.21
C GLN A 650 -1.33 21.28 -18.25
N VAL A 651 -1.89 20.93 -17.09
CA VAL A 651 -3.27 20.42 -16.97
C VAL A 651 -4.25 21.60 -16.98
N GLU A 652 -5.31 21.50 -17.79
CA GLU A 652 -6.34 22.54 -17.92
C GLU A 652 -7.12 22.77 -16.61
N ASP A 653 -7.52 21.69 -15.93
CA ASP A 653 -8.23 21.74 -14.63
C ASP A 653 -7.53 20.86 -13.57
N PRO A 654 -6.54 21.43 -12.84
CA PRO A 654 -5.84 20.71 -11.77
C PRO A 654 -6.78 20.21 -10.66
N LEU A 655 -7.87 20.94 -10.37
CA LEU A 655 -8.81 20.56 -9.31
C LEU A 655 -9.67 19.36 -9.71
N ALA A 656 -9.98 19.20 -11.01
CA ALA A 656 -10.65 18.01 -11.52
C ALA A 656 -9.75 16.77 -11.39
N GLU A 657 -8.46 16.86 -11.72
CA GLU A 657 -7.51 15.75 -11.54
C GLU A 657 -7.36 15.38 -10.06
N ALA A 658 -7.16 16.38 -9.18
CA ALA A 658 -7.12 16.15 -7.73
C ALA A 658 -8.41 15.48 -7.21
N THR A 659 -9.57 15.80 -7.79
CA THR A 659 -10.85 15.18 -7.40
C THR A 659 -10.89 13.69 -7.71
N LYS A 660 -10.21 13.22 -8.77
CA LYS A 660 -10.15 11.78 -9.10
C LYS A 660 -9.44 11.00 -8.00
N TYR A 661 -8.26 11.48 -7.58
CA TYR A 661 -7.49 10.88 -6.48
C TYR A 661 -8.21 10.99 -5.14
N LEU A 662 -8.85 12.14 -4.86
CA LEU A 662 -9.61 12.30 -3.62
C LEU A 662 -10.74 11.28 -3.50
N LYS A 663 -11.46 10.98 -4.59
CA LYS A 663 -12.50 9.94 -4.58
C LYS A 663 -11.92 8.56 -4.28
N LEU A 664 -10.72 8.24 -4.78
CA LEU A 664 -10.04 6.99 -4.45
C LEU A 664 -9.70 6.92 -2.95
N LEU A 665 -9.18 8.01 -2.37
CA LEU A 665 -8.91 8.09 -0.93
C LEU A 665 -10.18 7.99 -0.09
N GLN A 666 -11.27 8.66 -0.48
CA GLN A 666 -12.54 8.59 0.24
C GLN A 666 -13.15 7.18 0.23
N ASN A 667 -12.97 6.44 -0.88
CA ASN A 667 -13.48 5.08 -1.00
C ASN A 667 -12.64 4.05 -0.23
N ASN A 668 -11.31 4.25 -0.14
CA ASN A 668 -10.37 3.24 0.37
C ASN A 668 -9.73 3.60 1.73
N SER A 669 -9.74 4.87 2.13
CA SER A 669 -9.11 5.39 3.35
C SER A 669 -10.00 6.43 4.03
N SER A 670 -11.27 6.08 4.24
CA SER A 670 -12.28 6.96 4.87
C SER A 670 -12.06 7.23 6.36
N ASP A 671 -11.22 6.43 6.99
CA ASP A 671 -10.79 6.49 8.39
C ASP A 671 -9.55 7.37 8.61
N SER A 672 -8.85 7.77 7.54
CA SER A 672 -7.71 8.69 7.64
C SER A 672 -8.15 10.14 7.80
N LEU A 673 -7.58 10.83 8.78
CA LEU A 673 -7.75 12.28 8.97
C LEU A 673 -7.24 13.05 7.74
N GLU A 674 -6.10 12.66 7.15
CA GLU A 674 -5.51 13.34 6.00
C GLU A 674 -6.45 13.35 4.79
N THR A 675 -7.18 12.25 4.52
CA THR A 675 -8.20 12.18 3.46
C THR A 675 -9.21 13.32 3.58
N HIS A 676 -9.71 13.57 4.80
CA HIS A 676 -10.75 14.58 5.02
C HIS A 676 -10.18 16.00 5.11
N ILE A 677 -8.92 16.16 5.53
CA ILE A 677 -8.20 17.46 5.42
C ILE A 677 -8.06 17.83 3.95
N LEU A 678 -7.58 16.92 3.11
CA LEU A 678 -7.47 17.13 1.66
C LEU A 678 -8.84 17.38 1.01
N SER A 679 -9.87 16.65 1.46
CA SER A 679 -11.26 16.88 1.03
C SER A 679 -11.72 18.30 1.36
N PHE A 680 -11.46 18.77 2.58
CA PHE A 680 -11.80 20.12 3.01
C PHE A 680 -11.07 21.17 2.15
N GLU A 681 -9.75 21.06 2.02
CA GLU A 681 -8.92 22.00 1.26
C GLU A 681 -9.31 22.09 -0.22
N LEU A 682 -9.60 20.95 -0.84
CA LEU A 682 -9.99 20.88 -2.24
C LEU A 682 -11.38 21.46 -2.46
N ASN A 683 -12.36 21.08 -1.64
CA ASN A 683 -13.73 21.57 -1.78
C ASN A 683 -13.86 23.06 -1.44
N MET A 684 -13.02 23.58 -0.55
CA MET A 684 -12.91 25.02 -0.26
C MET A 684 -12.37 25.82 -1.45
N ARG A 685 -11.45 25.25 -2.25
CA ARG A 685 -10.96 25.87 -3.51
C ARG A 685 -12.03 25.81 -4.60
N LYS A 686 -12.71 24.67 -4.74
CA LYS A 686 -13.82 24.47 -5.70
C LYS A 686 -15.13 25.19 -5.33
N GLN A 687 -15.17 25.89 -4.19
CA GLN A 687 -16.36 26.55 -3.65
C GLN A 687 -17.57 25.60 -3.46
N LYS A 688 -17.30 24.32 -3.16
CA LYS A 688 -18.34 23.32 -2.87
C LYS A 688 -18.63 23.26 -1.37
N VAL A 689 -19.38 24.25 -0.89
CA VAL A 689 -19.63 24.49 0.55
C VAL A 689 -20.13 23.25 1.30
N LEU A 690 -21.14 22.55 0.79
CA LEU A 690 -21.70 21.37 1.47
C LEU A 690 -20.70 20.21 1.57
N LEU A 691 -19.86 20.01 0.55
CA LEU A 691 -18.83 18.96 0.58
C LEU A 691 -17.68 19.33 1.54
N ALA A 692 -17.32 20.62 1.61
CA ALA A 692 -16.37 21.10 2.61
C ALA A 692 -16.92 20.93 4.03
N PHE A 693 -18.21 21.19 4.25
CA PHE A 693 -18.86 20.96 5.55
C PHE A 693 -18.91 19.47 5.91
N GLN A 694 -19.23 18.61 4.93
CA GLN A 694 -19.20 17.16 5.12
C GLN A 694 -17.81 16.69 5.57
N ALA A 695 -16.73 17.22 4.97
CA ALA A 695 -15.36 16.92 5.36
C ALA A 695 -15.07 17.33 6.81
N VAL A 696 -15.47 18.53 7.23
CA VAL A 696 -15.34 19.00 8.64
C VAL A 696 -16.09 18.08 9.61
N LYS A 697 -17.30 17.64 9.26
CA LYS A 697 -18.05 16.68 10.09
C LYS A 697 -17.32 15.35 10.24
N GLN A 698 -16.70 14.84 9.17
CA GLN A 698 -15.91 13.61 9.26
C GLN A 698 -14.63 13.79 10.09
N LEU A 699 -13.93 14.92 9.95
CA LEU A 699 -12.75 15.25 10.76
C LEU A 699 -13.08 15.25 12.26
N ILE A 700 -14.16 15.93 12.66
CA ILE A 700 -14.61 15.97 14.06
C ILE A 700 -15.03 14.59 14.56
N LYS A 701 -15.66 13.79 13.70
CA LYS A 701 -16.07 12.42 14.03
C LYS A 701 -14.86 11.50 14.29
N LEU A 702 -13.79 11.67 13.53
CA LEU A 702 -12.56 10.87 13.66
C LEU A 702 -11.75 11.31 14.88
N ASP A 703 -11.44 12.60 14.98
CA ASP A 703 -10.74 13.18 16.12
C ASP A 703 -11.10 14.66 16.29
N GLU A 704 -11.95 14.92 17.28
CA GLU A 704 -12.36 16.26 17.71
C GLU A 704 -11.20 17.08 18.28
N ASN A 705 -10.21 16.44 18.90
CA ASN A 705 -9.11 17.14 19.56
C ASN A 705 -7.95 17.44 18.61
N ASN A 706 -7.96 16.87 17.41
CA ASN A 706 -6.86 17.05 16.47
C ASN A 706 -6.68 18.54 16.08
N PRO A 707 -5.43 19.05 16.07
CA PRO A 707 -5.13 20.43 15.66
C PRO A 707 -5.68 20.81 14.29
N ASP A 708 -5.62 19.91 13.30
CA ASP A 708 -6.06 20.18 11.92
C ASP A 708 -7.59 20.08 11.76
N SER A 709 -8.25 19.21 12.53
CA SER A 709 -9.72 19.22 12.67
C SER A 709 -10.20 20.58 13.18
N HIS A 710 -9.53 21.11 14.22
CA HIS A 710 -9.84 22.42 14.79
C HIS A 710 -9.58 23.58 13.81
N ARG A 711 -8.44 23.55 13.11
CA ARG A 711 -8.14 24.54 12.04
C ARG A 711 -9.22 24.54 10.96
N SER A 712 -9.61 23.36 10.49
CA SER A 712 -10.60 23.20 9.43
C SER A 712 -11.97 23.72 9.87
N LEU A 713 -12.38 23.42 11.11
CA LEU A 713 -13.63 23.90 11.70
C LEU A 713 -13.69 25.43 11.74
N ILE A 714 -12.66 26.08 12.31
CA ILE A 714 -12.65 27.55 12.42
C ILE A 714 -12.56 28.20 11.05
N ARG A 715 -11.69 27.72 10.15
CA ARG A 715 -11.55 28.26 8.79
C ARG A 715 -12.85 28.14 8.00
N PHE A 716 -13.57 27.03 8.14
CA PHE A 716 -14.87 26.84 7.49
C PHE A 716 -15.87 27.92 7.94
N PHE A 717 -16.17 28.00 9.22
CA PHE A 717 -17.19 28.93 9.72
C PHE A 717 -16.76 30.40 9.61
N HIS A 718 -15.48 30.72 9.74
CA HIS A 718 -14.98 32.07 9.49
C HIS A 718 -15.23 32.49 8.03
N ARG A 719 -14.95 31.61 7.06
CA ARG A 719 -15.21 31.90 5.64
C ARG A 719 -16.71 32.03 5.36
N ILE A 720 -17.54 31.14 5.90
CA ILE A 720 -19.00 31.19 5.72
C ILE A 720 -19.59 32.48 6.29
N ASN A 721 -19.17 32.91 7.47
CA ASN A 721 -19.64 34.17 8.08
C ASN A 721 -19.25 35.42 7.27
N ASN A 722 -18.19 35.33 6.47
CA ASN A 722 -17.70 36.43 5.63
C ASN A 722 -18.23 36.38 4.17
N LEU A 723 -19.02 35.36 3.81
CA LEU A 723 -19.62 35.32 2.48
C LEU A 723 -20.77 36.34 2.36
N PRO A 724 -21.02 36.89 1.15
CA PRO A 724 -22.20 37.72 0.89
C PRO A 724 -23.49 36.98 1.24
N ALA A 725 -24.53 37.73 1.62
CA ALA A 725 -25.85 37.15 1.87
C ALA A 725 -26.34 36.34 0.65
N PRO A 726 -26.98 35.17 0.86
CA PRO A 726 -27.37 34.27 -0.22
C PRO A 726 -28.34 34.96 -1.18
N ALA A 727 -27.95 35.07 -2.45
CA ALA A 727 -28.71 35.78 -3.47
C ALA A 727 -29.63 34.85 -4.26
N THR A 728 -29.20 33.61 -4.47
CA THR A 728 -29.96 32.58 -5.20
C THR A 728 -30.71 31.63 -4.26
N ASP A 729 -31.78 31.00 -4.76
CA ASP A 729 -32.54 30.03 -3.97
C ASP A 729 -31.70 28.79 -3.58
N SER A 730 -30.73 28.42 -4.42
CA SER A 730 -29.77 27.37 -4.10
C SER A 730 -28.84 27.74 -2.95
N GLU A 731 -28.34 28.99 -2.90
CA GLU A 731 -27.52 29.47 -1.79
C GLU A 731 -28.31 29.56 -0.48
N LYS A 732 -29.58 30.01 -0.54
CA LYS A 732 -30.46 30.03 0.64
C LYS A 732 -30.68 28.63 1.20
N LEU A 733 -30.87 27.64 0.33
CA LEU A 733 -31.02 26.24 0.75
C LEU A 733 -29.74 25.71 1.43
N ILE A 734 -28.57 26.04 0.89
CA ILE A 734 -27.28 25.69 1.52
C ILE A 734 -27.16 26.33 2.90
N TRP A 735 -27.48 27.62 3.03
CA TRP A 735 -27.46 28.33 4.32
C TRP A 735 -28.41 27.72 5.34
N ASN A 736 -29.65 27.39 4.95
CA ASN A 736 -30.61 26.74 5.84
C ASN A 736 -30.09 25.40 6.38
N VAL A 737 -29.40 24.61 5.54
CA VAL A 737 -28.79 23.34 5.98
C VAL A 737 -27.67 23.59 6.98
N LEU A 738 -26.80 24.58 6.74
CA LEU A 738 -25.70 24.91 7.65
C LEU A 738 -26.21 25.45 9.00
N GLU A 739 -27.25 26.29 8.99
CA GLU A 739 -27.87 26.80 10.21
C GLU A 739 -28.56 25.70 11.02
N ALA A 740 -29.21 24.76 10.35
CA ALA A 740 -29.85 23.62 11.00
C ALA A 740 -28.85 22.66 11.66
N GLU A 741 -27.70 22.43 11.01
CA GLU A 741 -26.69 21.45 11.46
C GLU A 741 -25.64 22.04 12.42
N ARG A 742 -25.47 23.37 12.44
CA ARG A 742 -24.49 24.04 13.32
C ARG A 742 -24.71 23.76 14.81
N PRO A 743 -25.95 23.74 15.35
CA PRO A 743 -26.21 23.41 16.76
C PRO A 743 -25.79 21.99 17.16
N ASP A 744 -25.74 21.05 16.21
CA ASP A 744 -25.37 19.64 16.44
C ASP A 744 -23.86 19.46 16.67
N LEU A 745 -23.06 20.46 16.30
CA LEU A 745 -21.62 20.49 16.59
C LEU A 745 -21.41 20.93 18.04
N ARG A 746 -21.10 19.95 18.91
CA ARG A 746 -20.87 20.16 20.36
C ARG A 746 -19.90 21.30 20.66
N GLN A 747 -18.89 21.50 19.82
CA GLN A 747 -17.87 22.54 20.00
C GLN A 747 -18.46 23.95 19.84
N LEU A 748 -19.44 24.12 18.96
CA LEU A 748 -20.01 25.42 18.56
C LEU A 748 -21.31 25.76 19.28
N HIS A 749 -21.81 24.87 20.15
CA HIS A 749 -23.12 25.01 20.77
C HIS A 749 -23.23 26.30 21.61
N GLY A 750 -23.87 27.33 21.03
CA GLY A 750 -24.04 28.66 21.63
C GLY A 750 -22.78 29.51 21.79
N LYS A 751 -21.63 29.07 21.24
CA LYS A 751 -20.32 29.72 21.42
C LYS A 751 -19.87 30.50 20.18
N SER A 752 -19.16 31.61 20.40
CA SER A 752 -18.46 32.31 19.32
C SER A 752 -17.23 31.53 18.86
N LEU A 753 -16.75 31.74 17.62
CA LEU A 753 -15.53 31.06 17.13
C LEU A 753 -14.30 31.37 18.00
N VAL A 754 -14.24 32.57 18.57
CA VAL A 754 -13.17 32.99 19.50
C VAL A 754 -13.23 32.18 20.79
N GLU A 755 -14.42 32.02 21.39
CA GLU A 755 -14.61 31.19 22.58
C GLU A 755 -14.28 29.72 22.33
N VAL A 756 -14.65 29.18 21.16
CA VAL A 756 -14.28 27.81 20.79
C VAL A 756 -12.76 27.65 20.75
N ASN A 757 -12.06 28.61 20.17
CA ASN A 757 -10.61 28.57 20.06
C ASN A 757 -9.89 28.68 21.42
N ILE A 758 -10.38 29.56 22.31
CA ILE A 758 -9.85 29.69 23.67
C ILE A 758 -10.07 28.40 24.47
N ASN A 759 -11.28 27.82 24.42
CA ASN A 759 -11.57 26.55 25.09
C ASN A 759 -10.68 25.40 24.59
N PHE A 760 -10.38 25.35 23.29
CA PHE A 760 -9.47 24.36 22.71
C PHE A 760 -8.05 24.50 23.26
N LEU A 761 -7.56 25.74 23.37
CA LEU A 761 -6.24 26.04 23.95
C LEU A 761 -6.16 25.64 25.44
N GLU A 762 -7.18 25.99 26.23
CA GLU A 762 -7.22 25.66 27.66
C GLU A 762 -7.19 24.15 27.89
N LYS A 763 -7.91 23.38 27.06
CA LYS A 763 -7.95 21.92 27.14
C LYS A 763 -6.61 21.26 26.81
N HIS A 764 -5.82 21.86 25.91
CA HIS A 764 -4.63 21.24 25.32
C HIS A 764 -3.33 22.01 25.56
N ASN A 765 -3.25 22.80 26.63
CA ASN A 765 -2.11 23.69 26.92
C ASN A 765 -0.76 22.96 27.07
N ALA A 766 -0.76 21.67 27.39
CA ALA A 766 0.47 20.89 27.47
C ALA A 766 1.10 20.57 26.09
N SER A 767 0.34 20.68 25.00
CA SER A 767 0.79 20.27 23.66
C SER A 767 1.15 21.47 22.78
N LEU A 768 2.39 21.50 22.27
CA LEU A 768 2.88 22.57 21.41
C LEU A 768 2.11 22.67 20.09
N THR A 769 1.75 21.55 19.47
CA THR A 769 1.02 21.53 18.19
C THR A 769 -0.40 22.08 18.32
N HIS A 770 -1.08 21.78 19.43
CA HIS A 770 -2.40 22.33 19.75
C HIS A 770 -2.33 23.83 20.04
N ARG A 771 -1.30 24.27 20.78
CA ARG A 771 -1.02 25.70 21.02
C ARG A 771 -0.79 26.45 19.71
N ALA A 772 0.00 25.89 18.79
CA ALA A 772 0.26 26.48 17.49
C ALA A 772 -1.04 26.62 16.67
N ALA A 773 -1.86 25.58 16.60
CA ALA A 773 -3.15 25.63 15.90
C ALA A 773 -4.09 26.69 16.48
N ALA A 774 -4.20 26.75 17.81
CA ALA A 774 -5.02 27.76 18.48
C ALA A 774 -4.51 29.19 18.19
N ALA A 775 -3.20 29.39 18.21
CA ALA A 775 -2.57 30.67 17.91
C ALA A 775 -2.84 31.12 16.46
N GLU A 776 -2.65 30.22 15.48
CA GLU A 776 -2.94 30.48 14.07
C GLU A 776 -4.42 30.86 13.86
N MET A 777 -5.34 30.13 14.49
CA MET A 777 -6.77 30.41 14.38
C MET A 777 -7.18 31.70 15.08
N MET A 778 -6.52 32.07 16.18
CA MET A 778 -6.75 33.37 16.83
C MET A 778 -6.30 34.51 15.90
N TYR A 779 -5.16 34.37 15.23
CA TYR A 779 -4.66 35.35 14.27
C TYR A 779 -5.64 35.52 13.08
N LEU A 780 -6.22 34.42 12.59
CA LEU A 780 -7.23 34.45 11.55
C LEU A 780 -8.52 35.18 11.98
N LEU A 781 -8.99 34.95 13.22
CA LEU A 781 -10.22 35.52 13.74
C LEU A 781 -10.07 37.00 14.14
N GLU A 782 -8.89 37.40 14.65
CA GLU A 782 -8.63 38.75 15.18
C GLU A 782 -7.25 39.29 14.70
N PRO A 783 -7.10 39.65 13.41
CA PRO A 783 -5.80 40.07 12.84
C PRO A 783 -5.24 41.36 13.44
N ASP A 784 -6.10 42.24 13.99
CA ASP A 784 -5.71 43.57 14.49
C ASP A 784 -5.25 43.59 15.96
N LYS A 785 -5.42 42.50 16.71
CA LYS A 785 -4.91 42.42 18.10
C LYS A 785 -3.40 42.10 18.10
N LYS A 786 -2.59 43.16 18.05
CA LYS A 786 -1.11 43.11 18.08
C LYS A 786 -0.50 42.03 19.00
N LEU A 787 0.63 41.51 18.52
CA LEU A 787 1.66 40.62 19.11
C LEU A 787 2.08 40.81 20.59
N GLN A 788 1.53 41.76 21.35
CA GLN A 788 1.99 42.08 22.71
C GLN A 788 1.64 41.06 23.79
N LYS A 789 0.61 40.21 23.61
CA LYS A 789 0.35 39.09 24.52
C LYS A 789 1.09 37.81 24.13
N TRP A 790 1.72 37.73 22.96
CA TRP A 790 2.04 36.44 22.33
C TRP A 790 3.43 35.90 22.69
N CYS A 791 4.39 36.77 23.05
CA CYS A 791 5.69 36.37 23.59
C CYS A 791 5.64 35.85 25.05
N ALA A 792 4.54 36.09 25.78
CA ALA A 792 4.37 35.52 27.12
C ALA A 792 3.96 34.04 27.09
N TRP A 793 3.60 33.51 25.91
CA TRP A 793 3.11 32.15 25.70
C TRP A 793 4.13 31.29 24.95
N SER A 794 5.36 31.76 24.78
CA SER A 794 6.48 31.01 24.17
C SER A 794 7.53 30.55 25.20
N HIS A 795 7.27 30.76 26.50
CA HIS A 795 8.05 30.20 27.60
C HIS A 795 7.34 29.03 28.25
#